data_AF-A0A2T4AFE6-F1
#
_entry.id   AF-A0A2T4AFE6-F1
#
_cell.length_a   1.000
_cell.length_b   1.000
_cell.length_c   1.000
_cell.angle_alpha   90.00
_cell.angle_beta   90.00
_cell.angle_gamma   90.00
#
_symmetry.space_group_name_H-M   'P 1'
#
loop_
_entity.id
_entity.type
_entity.pdbx_description
1 polymer ?
#
loop_
_entity_poly.entity_id
_entity_poly.type
_entity_poly.pdbx_seq_one_letter_code
_entity_poly.pdbx_strand_id
1 'polypeptide(L)'
;MPGSPIDANQSFKTEVMDDRPAITVIPSSLTPPPSTQVAASNGASRRTYSNSQQSALFSPPATILNTMRERDIESDYTPPAPHRVLEASADELRAMLQTCIAENQKLKMEAAHHKLQYNLLSLQADEESKRAAVEHDMVRREVDALRMAEHSRQAKRELSTVSESIQNKYLQMKMWYESAMEENEALSRRVKLAKKVIQQKEEETMTLAEEREMLLNRIRENREHFHMLCSPGGIFHNALTPKQTDGREHGLSALLEAMSQSQSQENNAATMAATNNNSAPSTPMVMARPASRLVRRHQRNAQSMSSLPTTPSSRLRGDNSGLLPSVNLVAQTEPRSRYSQRRFVPTTPPSQRQSRRRRRESTISADDNEELARQAIESVKAVQSLSTQDAPEGVPLSSQEDNEQVQDSQASQAAAEMLRRHPSQGYKAPSSRDGTAGPAEKSAAMHAKLFAGSKTATGAEKRKLTAEGEAGADEMESPQKKLRAGGAASESRRLAAVLSKAPSDIVILSSLRTPICRSYKGHLKDAYPEELLSAVLKATRLAVPEMDPALVDDVGVGVVLSELGGSKAGRMALNHAGYPNSTSLFTANRACASSLQSISLVAAEIQNGMVDVGIGAGMESMTRNYGSKAVPVDVWPALRTSEAKHVRDCVMPMGLTSENVAERYGVDRGIQDQVAAESHVRAARARDAGWFDSQIVPVTTRFQEVDKQGNKVGEEQQITVTRDDGIRTGVTAEALAKLKPAFKPDGKSTAGNSSQISDGAAATLLMRRSTATELGLSGRIMGKFVGATTVGCDPDEMGIGPALAIPKLLNRLGLKKEDVDRWEINEAFASQVVYCLRELGLMEAWEKGKVNPDGGAIALGHPLGATGARMTSTLMHGLARQGGEVGVVSMCVGTGMGMAGLFVRE
;
A
#
# COMPACT_ATOMS: atom_id res chain seq x y z
N MET A 1 12.53 73.26 -11.74
CA MET A 1 12.45 74.58 -12.40
C MET A 1 13.71 75.36 -12.07
N PRO A 2 14.26 76.15 -13.01
CA PRO A 2 13.86 76.25 -14.44
C PRO A 2 14.20 74.95 -15.21
N GLY A 3 13.85 74.77 -16.48
CA GLY A 3 12.95 75.57 -17.32
C GLY A 3 12.66 74.85 -18.65
N SER A 4 11.38 74.67 -18.97
CA SER A 4 10.82 74.13 -20.22
C SER A 4 10.89 75.22 -21.36
N PRO A 5 10.40 75.06 -22.62
CA PRO A 5 9.29 74.16 -23.05
C PRO A 5 9.20 73.65 -24.52
N ILE A 6 8.14 72.85 -24.78
CA ILE A 6 7.37 72.74 -26.04
C ILE A 6 8.09 72.05 -27.24
N ASP A 7 7.43 71.30 -28.14
CA ASP A 7 5.99 71.20 -28.45
C ASP A 7 5.46 69.75 -28.61
N ALA A 8 4.15 69.60 -28.85
CA ALA A 8 3.46 68.37 -29.25
C ALA A 8 2.37 68.63 -30.32
N ASN A 9 1.97 67.56 -31.03
CA ASN A 9 1.00 67.52 -32.14
C ASN A 9 1.48 68.03 -33.52
N GLN A 10 1.74 67.09 -34.43
CA GLN A 10 1.18 67.16 -35.79
C GLN A 10 0.58 65.79 -36.14
N SER A 11 -0.42 65.77 -37.02
CA SER A 11 -1.29 64.60 -37.22
C SER A 11 -1.95 64.59 -38.60
N PHE A 12 -2.39 63.39 -39.02
CA PHE A 12 -3.32 63.08 -40.12
C PHE A 12 -2.90 63.33 -41.59
N LYS A 13 -3.12 62.25 -42.40
CA LYS A 13 -3.77 62.24 -43.75
C LYS A 13 -3.02 62.81 -44.96
N THR A 14 -3.26 62.40 -46.22
CA THR A 14 -3.58 61.10 -46.92
C THR A 14 -3.58 61.39 -48.46
N GLU A 15 -3.91 60.40 -49.31
CA GLU A 15 -4.24 60.53 -50.76
C GLU A 15 -3.01 60.75 -51.69
N VAL A 16 -2.99 60.45 -53.01
CA VAL A 16 -3.94 59.99 -54.07
C VAL A 16 -3.19 58.87 -54.85
N MET A 17 -3.68 57.63 -55.08
CA MET A 17 -4.65 57.08 -56.06
C MET A 17 -4.26 57.04 -57.57
N ASP A 18 -4.90 56.10 -58.29
CA ASP A 18 -4.93 55.81 -59.75
C ASP A 18 -3.66 55.17 -60.42
N ASP A 19 -3.75 54.28 -61.44
CA ASP A 19 -4.92 53.74 -62.17
C ASP A 19 -4.72 52.27 -62.69
N ARG A 20 -5.75 51.70 -63.36
CA ARG A 20 -5.84 50.37 -64.03
C ARG A 20 -6.19 50.53 -65.53
N PRO A 21 -6.55 49.51 -66.36
CA PRO A 21 -6.69 48.05 -66.16
C PRO A 21 -5.98 47.15 -67.22
N ALA A 22 -6.19 45.81 -67.12
CA ALA A 22 -6.51 44.83 -68.20
C ALA A 22 -5.82 43.43 -68.01
N ILE A 23 -5.97 42.33 -68.80
CA ILE A 23 -7.07 41.47 -69.35
C ILE A 23 -6.36 40.19 -69.90
N THR A 24 -6.77 38.90 -69.89
CA THR A 24 -7.81 38.04 -69.25
C THR A 24 -7.44 36.54 -69.46
N VAL A 25 -8.22 35.60 -68.88
CA VAL A 25 -8.36 34.15 -69.23
C VAL A 25 -7.34 33.14 -68.65
N ILE A 26 -7.88 31.97 -68.25
CA ILE A 26 -7.22 30.76 -67.73
C ILE A 26 -7.58 29.59 -68.65
N PRO A 27 -6.67 28.64 -68.89
CA PRO A 27 -7.08 27.23 -68.83
C PRO A 27 -6.12 26.38 -67.97
N SER A 28 -6.69 25.42 -67.24
CA SER A 28 -5.97 24.46 -66.39
C SER A 28 -5.60 23.18 -67.16
N SER A 29 -4.65 22.38 -66.65
CA SER A 29 -4.86 20.95 -66.32
C SER A 29 -3.57 20.13 -66.07
N LEU A 30 -3.78 18.98 -65.41
CA LEU A 30 -3.01 17.72 -65.42
C LEU A 30 -1.69 17.57 -64.62
N THR A 31 -1.78 16.64 -63.68
CA THR A 31 -0.75 15.96 -62.87
C THR A 31 -0.05 14.81 -63.65
N PRO A 32 1.03 14.19 -63.13
CA PRO A 32 2.07 13.55 -63.96
C PRO A 32 2.02 12.00 -64.07
N PRO A 33 2.80 11.42 -65.01
CA PRO A 33 3.21 10.01 -65.02
C PRO A 33 4.66 9.79 -64.48
N PRO A 34 5.11 8.53 -64.24
CA PRO A 34 6.07 8.23 -63.17
C PRO A 34 7.35 7.43 -63.55
N SER A 35 8.17 7.14 -62.52
CA SER A 35 9.10 5.99 -62.32
C SER A 35 9.60 5.13 -63.49
N THR A 36 10.93 4.84 -63.53
CA THR A 36 11.52 3.47 -63.62
C THR A 36 13.05 3.45 -63.38
N GLN A 37 13.46 2.98 -62.19
CA GLN A 37 14.28 1.76 -61.91
C GLN A 37 15.60 1.42 -62.69
N VAL A 38 16.54 0.76 -61.95
CA VAL A 38 17.77 0.01 -62.36
C VAL A 38 18.90 0.80 -63.10
N ALA A 39 20.19 0.43 -63.07
CA ALA A 39 20.90 -0.74 -62.53
C ALA A 39 22.30 -0.40 -61.92
N ALA A 40 23.00 -1.41 -61.39
CA ALA A 40 24.28 -1.29 -60.67
C ALA A 40 25.50 -1.76 -61.47
N SER A 41 26.71 -1.38 -61.03
CA SER A 41 27.97 -2.05 -61.39
C SER A 41 29.05 -1.89 -60.30
N ASN A 42 30.04 -2.78 -60.28
CA ASN A 42 31.14 -2.80 -59.32
C ASN A 42 32.36 -2.01 -59.82
N GLY A 43 33.18 -1.46 -58.92
CA GLY A 43 34.50 -0.96 -59.28
C GLY A 43 35.33 -0.50 -58.07
N ALA A 44 36.48 -1.13 -57.85
CA ALA A 44 37.45 -0.72 -56.82
C ALA A 44 38.83 -0.53 -57.45
N SER A 45 39.53 0.56 -57.12
CA SER A 45 40.99 0.57 -56.87
C SER A 45 41.49 1.95 -56.40
N ARG A 46 42.69 1.99 -55.83
CA ARG A 46 43.46 3.20 -55.48
C ARG A 46 44.50 3.52 -56.56
N ARG A 47 44.82 4.80 -56.75
CA ARG A 47 46.13 5.41 -57.14
C ARG A 47 45.90 6.90 -57.49
N THR A 48 46.76 7.91 -57.30
CA THR A 48 47.91 8.27 -56.44
C THR A 48 48.53 9.53 -57.07
N TYR A 49 48.71 10.61 -56.30
CA TYR A 49 49.71 11.70 -56.45
C TYR A 49 49.71 12.67 -57.66
N SER A 50 49.86 13.97 -57.32
CA SER A 50 50.54 15.13 -57.98
C SER A 50 50.75 15.14 -59.51
N ASN A 51 50.60 16.25 -60.25
CA ASN A 51 50.81 17.68 -59.89
C ASN A 51 50.09 18.61 -60.93
N SER A 52 50.11 19.96 -60.93
CA SER A 52 50.83 20.98 -60.13
C SER A 52 49.99 22.27 -59.86
N GLN A 53 50.33 23.42 -60.45
CA GLN A 53 49.72 24.76 -60.26
C GLN A 53 49.46 25.49 -61.59
N GLN A 54 48.35 26.22 -61.69
CA GLN A 54 48.34 27.62 -62.15
C GLN A 54 47.09 28.36 -61.63
N SER A 55 46.94 29.66 -61.92
CA SER A 55 46.35 30.66 -61.01
C SER A 55 44.85 30.98 -61.16
N ALA A 56 44.31 31.56 -60.08
CA ALA A 56 42.96 32.13 -59.90
C ALA A 56 42.52 33.15 -60.98
N LEU A 57 41.25 33.56 -61.12
CA LEU A 57 40.08 33.64 -60.21
C LEU A 57 38.79 33.12 -60.91
N PHE A 58 37.56 33.08 -60.37
CA PHE A 58 36.98 33.55 -59.09
C PHE A 58 35.73 32.70 -58.72
N SER A 59 35.53 32.33 -57.45
CA SER A 59 34.23 31.93 -56.85
C SER A 59 34.35 31.82 -55.32
N PRO A 60 33.26 31.96 -54.54
CA PRO A 60 33.32 31.85 -53.08
C PRO A 60 33.63 30.42 -52.61
N PRO A 61 34.41 30.24 -51.52
CA PRO A 61 34.77 28.91 -51.03
C PRO A 61 33.59 28.19 -50.37
N ALA A 62 33.47 26.89 -50.63
CA ALA A 62 32.46 26.05 -49.98
C ALA A 62 32.71 25.94 -48.47
N THR A 63 31.63 25.93 -47.69
CA THR A 63 31.65 25.70 -46.24
C THR A 63 31.91 24.23 -45.91
N ILE A 64 33.17 23.81 -46.09
CA ILE A 64 33.69 22.57 -45.51
C ILE A 64 34.18 22.89 -44.09
N LEU A 65 33.77 22.06 -43.12
CA LEU A 65 34.29 22.10 -41.76
C LEU A 65 35.79 21.75 -41.76
N ASN A 66 36.64 22.78 -41.83
CA ASN A 66 38.05 22.62 -41.45
C ASN A 66 38.10 22.21 -39.98
N THR A 67 38.83 21.14 -39.69
CA THR A 67 39.15 20.76 -38.32
C THR A 67 39.82 21.92 -37.60
N MET A 68 39.51 22.12 -36.32
CA MET A 68 40.16 23.14 -35.50
C MET A 68 41.63 22.77 -35.31
N ARG A 69 42.47 23.28 -36.22
CA ARG A 69 43.90 23.40 -36.02
C ARG A 69 44.11 24.48 -34.97
N GLU A 70 44.70 24.11 -33.84
CA GLU A 70 45.13 25.07 -32.84
C GLU A 70 45.96 26.17 -33.52
N ARG A 71 45.57 27.41 -33.27
CA ARG A 71 46.37 28.60 -33.57
C ARG A 71 46.65 29.23 -32.22
N ASP A 72 47.92 29.32 -31.88
CA ASP A 72 48.38 29.92 -30.64
C ASP A 72 47.89 31.36 -30.55
N ILE A 73 47.18 31.69 -29.47
CA ILE A 73 46.59 33.01 -29.26
C ILE A 73 47.57 33.87 -28.46
N GLU A 74 48.75 34.09 -29.05
CA GLU A 74 49.72 35.07 -28.55
C GLU A 74 49.62 36.35 -29.38
N SER A 75 49.28 37.46 -28.74
CA SER A 75 49.36 38.78 -29.34
C SER A 75 50.70 39.41 -28.97
N ASP A 76 51.63 39.51 -29.92
CA ASP A 76 52.97 40.09 -29.77
C ASP A 76 52.99 41.56 -29.28
N TYR A 77 51.82 42.22 -29.19
CA TYR A 77 51.70 43.59 -28.72
C TYR A 77 51.96 43.71 -27.21
N THR A 78 53.22 43.97 -26.86
CA THR A 78 53.60 44.41 -25.51
C THR A 78 53.41 45.93 -25.37
N PRO A 79 52.66 46.41 -24.37
CA PRO A 79 52.48 47.85 -24.17
C PRO A 79 53.79 48.52 -23.71
N PRO A 80 54.11 49.74 -24.18
CA PRO A 80 55.35 50.41 -23.83
C PRO A 80 55.42 50.72 -22.33
N ALA A 81 56.58 50.44 -21.72
CA ALA A 81 56.79 50.61 -20.29
C ALA A 81 56.62 52.06 -19.82
N PRO A 82 56.08 52.34 -18.62
CA PRO A 82 55.69 53.71 -18.22
C PRO A 82 56.78 54.78 -18.32
N HIS A 83 58.04 54.44 -18.02
CA HIS A 83 59.17 55.38 -18.15
C HIS A 83 59.38 55.84 -19.60
N ARG A 84 59.28 54.93 -20.58
CA ARG A 84 59.37 55.22 -22.02
C ARG A 84 58.24 56.12 -22.52
N VAL A 85 57.13 56.23 -21.80
CA VAL A 85 56.01 57.14 -22.13
C VAL A 85 56.22 58.53 -21.51
N LEU A 86 56.88 58.62 -20.35
CA LEU A 86 57.16 59.89 -19.66
C LEU A 86 58.34 60.67 -20.25
N GLU A 87 59.29 59.97 -20.89
CA GLU A 87 60.52 60.54 -21.46
C GLU A 87 60.45 60.77 -23.00
N ALA A 88 59.38 60.32 -23.66
CA ALA A 88 59.23 60.39 -25.11
C ALA A 88 58.88 61.79 -25.64
N SER A 89 59.34 62.09 -26.86
CA SER A 89 58.96 63.32 -27.57
C SER A 89 57.50 63.30 -28.03
N ALA A 90 56.97 64.48 -28.34
CA ALA A 90 55.57 64.65 -28.76
C ALA A 90 55.21 63.87 -30.05
N ASP A 91 56.17 63.58 -30.92
CA ASP A 91 55.97 62.81 -32.14
C ASP A 91 56.08 61.29 -31.93
N GLU A 92 56.98 60.85 -31.04
CA GLU A 92 57.02 59.45 -30.59
C GLU A 92 55.72 59.07 -29.88
N LEU A 93 55.21 59.94 -28.99
CA LEU A 93 53.91 59.74 -28.33
C LEU A 93 52.74 59.65 -29.33
N ARG A 94 52.76 60.47 -30.40
CA ARG A 94 51.78 60.38 -31.48
C ARG A 94 51.86 59.04 -32.22
N ALA A 95 53.05 58.57 -32.55
CA ALA A 95 53.26 57.27 -33.20
C ALA A 95 52.81 56.10 -32.31
N MET A 96 53.23 56.08 -31.03
CA MET A 96 52.85 55.06 -30.05
C MET A 96 51.33 54.98 -29.88
N LEU A 97 50.64 56.13 -29.80
CA LEU A 97 49.17 56.19 -29.72
C LEU A 97 48.50 55.65 -30.99
N GLN A 98 49.03 55.92 -32.18
CA GLN A 98 48.49 55.36 -33.43
C GLN A 98 48.63 53.83 -33.48
N THR A 99 49.76 53.26 -33.03
CA THR A 99 49.93 51.80 -32.91
C THR A 99 48.94 51.21 -31.91
N CYS A 100 48.74 51.85 -30.75
CA CYS A 100 47.73 51.43 -29.76
C CYS A 100 46.31 51.39 -30.36
N ILE A 101 45.96 52.39 -31.18
CA ILE A 101 44.64 52.48 -31.82
C ILE A 101 44.46 51.39 -32.87
N ALA A 102 45.49 51.11 -33.68
CA ALA A 102 45.46 50.07 -34.71
C ALA A 102 45.27 48.66 -34.11
N GLU A 103 46.04 48.29 -33.10
CA GLU A 103 45.88 46.99 -32.43
C GLU A 103 44.56 46.87 -31.65
N ASN A 104 44.07 47.98 -31.06
CA ASN A 104 42.74 48.02 -30.42
C ASN A 104 41.60 47.80 -31.45
N GLN A 105 41.74 48.32 -32.68
CA GLN A 105 40.80 48.05 -33.77
C GLN A 105 40.87 46.59 -34.23
N LYS A 106 42.07 46.03 -34.40
CA LYS A 106 42.30 44.62 -34.77
C LYS A 106 41.69 43.65 -33.74
N LEU A 107 42.00 43.82 -32.46
CA LEU A 107 41.44 43.02 -31.36
C LEU A 107 39.91 43.11 -31.29
N LYS A 108 39.31 44.27 -31.60
CA LYS A 108 37.84 44.43 -31.71
C LYS A 108 37.24 43.65 -32.88
N MET A 109 37.92 43.61 -34.02
CA MET A 109 37.48 42.81 -35.18
C MET A 109 37.59 41.31 -34.90
N GLU A 110 38.67 40.86 -34.26
CA GLU A 110 38.87 39.47 -33.84
C GLU A 110 37.83 39.04 -32.79
N ALA A 111 37.56 39.87 -31.77
CA ALA A 111 36.52 39.62 -30.78
C ALA A 111 35.11 39.57 -31.41
N ALA A 112 34.81 40.41 -32.40
CA ALA A 112 33.57 40.35 -33.17
C ALA A 112 33.47 39.06 -34.01
N HIS A 113 34.57 38.61 -34.61
CA HIS A 113 34.64 37.37 -35.38
C HIS A 113 34.40 36.13 -34.50
N HIS A 114 35.09 36.04 -33.35
CA HIS A 114 34.88 34.95 -32.40
C HIS A 114 33.46 34.95 -31.81
N LYS A 115 32.87 36.13 -31.55
CA LYS A 115 31.48 36.24 -31.10
C LYS A 115 30.48 35.76 -32.18
N LEU A 116 30.74 36.04 -33.46
CA LEU A 116 29.92 35.52 -34.57
C LEU A 116 30.02 33.99 -34.67
N GLN A 117 31.23 33.43 -34.60
CA GLN A 117 31.47 31.98 -34.63
C GLN A 117 30.80 31.28 -33.44
N TYR A 118 30.94 31.81 -32.23
CA TYR A 118 30.28 31.30 -31.03
C TYR A 118 28.76 31.28 -31.18
N ASN A 119 28.16 32.38 -31.66
CA ASN A 119 26.72 32.45 -31.89
C ASN A 119 26.24 31.42 -32.95
N LEU A 120 26.98 31.23 -34.04
CA LEU A 120 26.66 30.24 -35.07
C LEU A 120 26.73 28.80 -34.53
N LEU A 121 27.81 28.44 -33.82
CA LEU A 121 27.96 27.13 -33.20
C LEU A 121 26.91 26.89 -32.11
N SER A 122 26.56 27.92 -31.33
CA SER A 122 25.50 27.83 -30.33
C SER A 122 24.14 27.58 -30.97
N LEU A 123 23.81 28.24 -32.09
CA LEU A 123 22.56 28.00 -32.82
C LEU A 123 22.51 26.59 -33.44
N GLN A 124 23.64 26.09 -33.97
CA GLN A 124 23.74 24.72 -34.49
C GLN A 124 23.54 23.67 -33.39
N ALA A 125 24.18 23.83 -32.24
CA ALA A 125 23.96 22.95 -31.08
C ALA A 125 22.50 23.00 -30.57
N ASP A 126 21.87 24.16 -30.59
CA ASP A 126 20.46 24.34 -30.22
C ASP A 126 19.51 23.64 -31.20
N GLU A 127 19.81 23.65 -32.51
CA GLU A 127 19.08 22.88 -33.52
C GLU A 127 19.30 21.37 -33.40
N GLU A 128 20.54 20.92 -33.22
CA GLU A 128 20.85 19.49 -33.05
C GLU A 128 20.19 18.91 -31.80
N SER A 129 20.20 19.66 -30.68
CA SER A 129 19.46 19.30 -29.46
C SER A 129 17.95 19.17 -29.70
N LYS A 130 17.34 20.09 -30.47
CA LYS A 130 15.91 20.03 -30.83
C LYS A 130 15.60 18.85 -31.75
N ARG A 131 16.47 18.54 -32.73
CA ARG A 131 16.32 17.36 -33.61
C ARG A 131 16.41 16.06 -32.80
N ALA A 132 17.43 15.92 -31.95
CA ALA A 132 17.61 14.77 -31.08
C ALA A 132 16.42 14.57 -30.11
N ALA A 133 15.84 15.65 -29.59
CA ALA A 133 14.63 15.58 -28.77
C ALA A 133 13.41 15.06 -29.56
N VAL A 134 13.21 15.52 -30.81
CA VAL A 134 12.12 15.04 -31.68
C VAL A 134 12.33 13.58 -32.08
N GLU A 135 13.54 13.18 -32.45
CA GLU A 135 13.88 11.78 -32.76
C GLU A 135 13.66 10.87 -31.56
N HIS A 136 14.10 11.28 -30.36
CA HIS A 136 13.86 10.54 -29.13
C HIS A 136 12.36 10.39 -28.83
N ASP A 137 11.55 11.42 -29.08
CA ASP A 137 10.10 11.36 -28.86
C ASP A 137 9.36 10.54 -29.93
N MET A 138 9.87 10.49 -31.17
CA MET A 138 9.40 9.56 -32.20
C MET A 138 9.73 8.12 -31.84
N VAL A 139 10.97 7.82 -31.44
CA VAL A 139 11.39 6.48 -30.99
C VAL A 139 10.62 6.05 -29.75
N ARG A 140 10.38 6.95 -28.78
CA ARG A 140 9.50 6.70 -27.63
C ARG A 140 8.09 6.28 -28.08
N ARG A 141 7.46 7.03 -28.98
CA ARG A 141 6.11 6.72 -29.49
C ARG A 141 6.07 5.41 -30.27
N GLU A 142 7.10 5.08 -31.04
CA GLU A 142 7.21 3.79 -31.73
C GLU A 142 7.36 2.63 -30.74
N VAL A 143 8.24 2.75 -29.74
CA VAL A 143 8.42 1.77 -28.66
C VAL A 143 7.13 1.58 -27.86
N ASP A 144 6.42 2.66 -27.53
CA ASP A 144 5.17 2.58 -26.77
C ASP A 144 4.01 2.03 -27.62
N ALA A 145 3.95 2.32 -28.93
CA ALA A 145 3.02 1.66 -29.85
C ALA A 145 3.30 0.16 -30.00
N LEU A 146 4.58 -0.24 -30.08
CA LEU A 146 5.00 -1.64 -30.10
C LEU A 146 4.63 -2.34 -28.78
N ARG A 147 4.87 -1.70 -27.63
CA ARG A 147 4.45 -2.20 -26.31
C ARG A 147 2.94 -2.33 -26.22
N MET A 148 2.15 -1.35 -26.66
CA MET A 148 0.68 -1.46 -26.67
C MET A 148 0.21 -2.61 -27.57
N ALA A 149 0.85 -2.82 -28.73
CA ALA A 149 0.55 -3.95 -29.60
C ALA A 149 0.97 -5.31 -29.00
N GLU A 150 2.07 -5.37 -28.24
CA GLU A 150 2.54 -6.56 -27.54
C GLU A 150 1.68 -6.87 -26.32
N HIS A 151 1.41 -5.90 -25.44
CA HIS A 151 0.45 -6.00 -24.33
C HIS A 151 -0.95 -6.39 -24.83
N SER A 152 -1.41 -5.90 -25.99
CA SER A 152 -2.70 -6.34 -26.56
C SER A 152 -2.70 -7.81 -27.00
N ARG A 153 -1.58 -8.32 -27.54
CA ARG A 153 -1.41 -9.75 -27.87
C ARG A 153 -1.25 -10.60 -26.62
N GLN A 154 -0.52 -10.11 -25.62
CA GLN A 154 -0.28 -10.80 -24.36
C GLN A 154 -1.55 -10.86 -23.52
N ALA A 155 -2.27 -9.76 -23.33
CA ALA A 155 -3.57 -9.75 -22.66
C ALA A 155 -4.60 -10.67 -23.35
N LYS A 156 -4.58 -10.79 -24.70
CA LYS A 156 -5.42 -11.77 -25.41
C LYS A 156 -5.00 -13.22 -25.16
N ARG A 157 -3.71 -13.51 -24.99
CA ARG A 157 -3.21 -14.84 -24.60
C ARG A 157 -3.54 -15.15 -23.14
N GLU A 158 -3.30 -14.20 -22.24
CA GLU A 158 -3.59 -14.30 -20.81
C GLU A 158 -5.09 -14.46 -20.55
N LEU A 159 -5.97 -13.74 -21.25
CA LEU A 159 -7.41 -13.94 -21.13
C LEU A 159 -7.83 -15.35 -21.61
N SER A 160 -7.17 -15.91 -22.63
CA SER A 160 -7.38 -17.29 -23.08
C SER A 160 -6.90 -18.30 -22.03
N THR A 161 -5.68 -18.17 -21.52
CA THR A 161 -5.12 -19.11 -20.53
C THR A 161 -5.77 -18.97 -19.16
N VAL A 162 -6.26 -17.80 -18.78
CA VAL A 162 -7.09 -17.59 -17.57
C VAL A 162 -8.46 -18.24 -17.76
N SER A 163 -9.09 -18.12 -18.93
CA SER A 163 -10.34 -18.84 -19.25
C SER A 163 -10.15 -20.36 -19.14
N GLU A 164 -9.10 -20.90 -19.78
CA GLU A 164 -8.75 -22.33 -19.69
C GLU A 164 -8.38 -22.75 -18.24
N SER A 165 -7.67 -21.91 -17.48
CA SER A 165 -7.33 -22.18 -16.08
C SER A 165 -8.57 -22.22 -15.18
N ILE A 166 -9.53 -21.31 -15.38
CA ILE A 166 -10.81 -21.29 -14.65
C ILE A 166 -11.65 -22.50 -15.03
N GLN A 167 -11.74 -22.83 -16.32
CA GLN A 167 -12.44 -24.03 -16.82
C GLN A 167 -11.88 -25.31 -16.20
N ASN A 168 -10.55 -25.46 -16.14
CA ASN A 168 -9.88 -26.61 -15.55
C ASN A 168 -10.04 -26.67 -14.02
N LYS A 169 -9.92 -25.53 -13.31
CA LYS A 169 -10.18 -25.44 -11.86
C LYS A 169 -11.62 -25.79 -11.51
N TYR A 170 -12.58 -25.34 -12.31
CA TYR A 170 -14.00 -25.69 -12.17
C TYR A 170 -14.21 -27.20 -12.36
N LEU A 171 -13.61 -27.80 -13.39
CA LEU A 171 -13.72 -29.23 -13.66
C LEU A 171 -13.10 -30.08 -12.53
N GLN A 172 -11.92 -29.69 -12.04
CA GLN A 172 -11.25 -30.35 -10.91
C GLN A 172 -12.06 -30.25 -9.61
N MET A 173 -12.57 -29.05 -9.29
CA MET A 173 -13.42 -28.83 -8.11
C MET A 173 -14.72 -29.64 -8.20
N LYS A 174 -15.31 -29.73 -9.41
CA LYS A 174 -16.49 -30.56 -9.66
C LYS A 174 -16.20 -32.04 -9.39
N MET A 175 -15.10 -32.59 -9.91
CA MET A 175 -14.70 -33.99 -9.67
C MET A 175 -14.49 -34.30 -8.19
N TRP A 176 -13.87 -33.38 -7.43
CA TRP A 176 -13.73 -33.53 -5.98
C TRP A 176 -15.06 -33.48 -5.24
N TYR A 177 -16.00 -32.62 -5.64
CA TYR A 177 -17.35 -32.58 -5.08
C TYR A 177 -18.13 -33.87 -5.35
N GLU A 178 -18.09 -34.39 -6.59
CA GLU A 178 -18.76 -35.65 -6.95
C GLU A 178 -18.16 -36.84 -6.15
N SER A 179 -16.83 -36.94 -6.06
CA SER A 179 -16.15 -37.97 -5.25
C SER A 179 -16.51 -37.89 -3.75
N ALA A 180 -16.55 -36.69 -3.17
CA ALA A 180 -16.91 -36.50 -1.76
C ALA A 180 -18.38 -36.85 -1.47
N MET A 181 -19.29 -36.63 -2.44
CA MET A 181 -20.68 -37.06 -2.34
C MET A 181 -20.82 -38.59 -2.36
N GLU A 182 -20.09 -39.29 -3.23
CA GLU A 182 -20.08 -40.76 -3.28
C GLU A 182 -19.54 -41.38 -1.98
N GLU A 183 -18.44 -40.84 -1.42
CA GLU A 183 -17.92 -41.27 -0.12
C GLU A 183 -18.92 -41.03 1.02
N ASN A 184 -19.60 -39.88 1.03
CA ASN A 184 -20.59 -39.55 2.06
C ASN A 184 -21.82 -40.48 1.96
N GLU A 185 -22.28 -40.83 0.75
CA GLU A 185 -23.30 -41.88 0.60
C GLU A 185 -22.80 -43.25 1.09
N ALA A 186 -21.56 -43.63 0.76
CA ALA A 186 -20.98 -44.90 1.20
C ALA A 186 -20.88 -44.99 2.74
N LEU A 187 -20.46 -43.89 3.39
CA LEU A 187 -20.46 -43.75 4.85
C LEU A 187 -21.88 -43.83 5.41
N SER A 188 -22.85 -43.12 4.83
CA SER A 188 -24.26 -43.15 5.23
C SER A 188 -24.87 -44.56 5.11
N ARG A 189 -24.54 -45.31 4.05
CA ARG A 189 -24.88 -46.73 3.89
C ARG A 189 -24.25 -47.60 5.00
N ARG A 190 -22.96 -47.42 5.30
CA ARG A 190 -22.25 -48.15 6.38
C ARG A 190 -22.82 -47.84 7.78
N VAL A 191 -23.17 -46.58 8.07
CA VAL A 191 -23.80 -46.17 9.34
C VAL A 191 -25.19 -46.78 9.49
N LYS A 192 -26.00 -46.86 8.42
CA LYS A 192 -27.30 -47.55 8.45
C LYS A 192 -27.17 -49.05 8.74
N LEU A 193 -26.15 -49.70 8.17
CA LEU A 193 -25.85 -51.12 8.46
C LEU A 193 -25.37 -51.30 9.91
N ALA A 194 -24.45 -50.48 10.39
CA ALA A 194 -23.96 -50.53 11.77
C ALA A 194 -25.09 -50.37 12.79
N LYS A 195 -26.02 -49.43 12.56
CA LYS A 195 -27.21 -49.25 13.43
C LYS A 195 -28.10 -50.50 13.47
N LYS A 196 -28.32 -51.19 12.34
CA LYS A 196 -29.08 -52.46 12.33
C LYS A 196 -28.38 -53.57 13.11
N VAL A 197 -27.05 -53.68 12.99
CA VAL A 197 -26.28 -54.69 13.73
C VAL A 197 -26.27 -54.40 15.23
N ILE A 198 -26.18 -53.13 15.63
CA ILE A 198 -26.30 -52.71 17.03
C ILE A 198 -27.69 -53.08 17.57
N GLN A 199 -28.76 -52.68 16.88
CA GLN A 199 -30.13 -52.99 17.32
C GLN A 199 -30.38 -54.51 17.43
N GLN A 200 -29.92 -55.31 16.47
CA GLN A 200 -30.02 -56.77 16.56
C GLN A 200 -29.26 -57.34 17.78
N LYS A 201 -28.13 -56.74 18.15
CA LYS A 201 -27.38 -57.13 19.35
C LYS A 201 -28.03 -56.65 20.65
N GLU A 202 -28.67 -55.49 20.65
CA GLU A 202 -29.51 -55.03 21.77
C GLU A 202 -30.68 -56.01 22.00
N GLU A 203 -31.38 -56.41 20.93
CA GLU A 203 -32.44 -57.42 20.95
C GLU A 203 -31.94 -58.80 21.45
N GLU A 204 -30.79 -59.29 20.96
CA GLU A 204 -30.15 -60.52 21.48
C GLU A 204 -29.74 -60.41 22.96
N THR A 205 -29.29 -59.23 23.43
CA THR A 205 -28.96 -59.06 24.86
C THR A 205 -30.20 -58.97 25.76
N MET A 206 -31.34 -58.50 25.23
CA MET A 206 -32.60 -58.53 25.97
C MET A 206 -33.11 -59.96 26.18
N THR A 207 -33.15 -60.78 25.13
CA THR A 207 -33.64 -62.17 25.27
C THR A 207 -32.74 -63.00 26.20
N LEU A 208 -31.42 -62.84 26.13
CA LEU A 208 -30.49 -63.47 27.06
C LEU A 208 -30.63 -62.97 28.52
N ALA A 209 -31.08 -61.72 28.73
CA ALA A 209 -31.38 -61.21 30.06
C ALA A 209 -32.69 -61.81 30.62
N GLU A 210 -33.73 -61.93 29.78
CA GLU A 210 -35.01 -62.56 30.13
C GLU A 210 -34.84 -64.07 30.43
N GLU A 211 -34.08 -64.80 29.61
CA GLU A 211 -33.71 -66.20 29.88
C GLU A 211 -32.95 -66.34 31.20
N ARG A 212 -31.99 -65.44 31.47
CA ARG A 212 -31.24 -65.42 32.73
C ARG A 212 -32.15 -65.16 33.93
N GLU A 213 -33.12 -64.25 33.84
CA GLU A 213 -34.08 -63.99 34.91
C GLU A 213 -35.01 -65.20 35.15
N MET A 214 -35.52 -65.82 34.08
CA MET A 214 -36.33 -67.05 34.17
C MET A 214 -35.55 -68.18 34.87
N LEU A 215 -34.27 -68.39 34.50
CA LEU A 215 -33.41 -69.38 35.14
C LEU A 215 -33.13 -69.05 36.61
N LEU A 216 -32.90 -67.79 36.95
CA LEU A 216 -32.70 -67.35 38.34
C LEU A 216 -33.96 -67.54 39.20
N ASN A 217 -35.15 -67.27 38.66
CA ASN A 217 -36.40 -67.51 39.36
C ASN A 217 -36.66 -69.01 39.53
N ARG A 218 -36.39 -69.84 38.52
CA ARG A 218 -36.51 -71.30 38.65
C ARG A 218 -35.49 -71.93 39.61
N ILE A 219 -34.30 -71.33 39.75
CA ILE A 219 -33.32 -71.69 40.80
C ILE A 219 -33.85 -71.30 42.19
N ARG A 220 -34.59 -70.18 42.31
CA ARG A 220 -35.24 -69.74 43.55
C ARG A 220 -36.36 -70.70 43.96
N GLU A 221 -37.28 -71.00 43.06
CA GLU A 221 -38.36 -71.99 43.23
C GLU A 221 -37.81 -73.37 43.63
N ASN A 222 -36.76 -73.85 42.96
CA ASN A 222 -36.12 -75.12 43.31
C ASN A 222 -35.45 -75.09 44.69
N ARG A 223 -34.88 -73.95 45.11
CA ARG A 223 -34.33 -73.78 46.47
C ARG A 223 -35.43 -73.73 47.53
N GLU A 224 -36.55 -73.09 47.24
CA GLU A 224 -37.72 -73.03 48.11
C GLU A 224 -38.37 -74.42 48.27
N HIS A 225 -38.53 -75.17 47.16
CA HIS A 225 -38.94 -76.58 47.19
C HIS A 225 -37.96 -77.47 47.97
N PHE A 226 -36.65 -77.31 47.77
CA PHE A 226 -35.64 -78.07 48.52
C PHE A 226 -35.68 -77.73 50.02
N HIS A 227 -35.81 -76.46 50.38
CA HIS A 227 -35.97 -76.01 51.76
C HIS A 227 -37.25 -76.58 52.39
N MET A 228 -38.37 -76.57 51.67
CA MET A 228 -39.64 -77.17 52.09
C MET A 228 -39.49 -78.68 52.34
N LEU A 229 -38.80 -79.41 51.44
CA LEU A 229 -38.51 -80.84 51.58
C LEU A 229 -37.58 -81.20 52.75
N CYS A 230 -36.77 -80.24 53.23
CA CYS A 230 -35.87 -80.40 54.38
C CYS A 230 -36.47 -79.85 55.69
N SER A 231 -37.54 -79.04 55.61
CA SER A 231 -38.22 -78.44 56.76
C SER A 231 -38.94 -79.50 57.63
N PRO A 232 -39.29 -79.20 58.90
CA PRO A 232 -39.93 -80.18 59.78
C PRO A 232 -41.22 -80.77 59.20
N GLY A 233 -41.23 -82.10 58.99
CA GLY A 233 -42.30 -82.83 58.31
C GLY A 233 -42.06 -83.10 56.82
N GLY A 234 -41.02 -82.50 56.23
CA GLY A 234 -40.57 -82.78 54.85
C GLY A 234 -39.88 -84.14 54.70
N ILE A 235 -39.96 -84.70 53.49
CA ILE A 235 -39.53 -86.09 53.18
C ILE A 235 -38.04 -86.34 53.50
N PHE A 236 -37.19 -85.31 53.37
CA PHE A 236 -35.74 -85.41 53.63
C PHE A 236 -35.32 -84.92 55.01
N HIS A 237 -36.25 -84.46 55.85
CA HIS A 237 -35.94 -83.89 57.18
C HIS A 237 -35.10 -84.85 58.04
N ASN A 238 -35.54 -86.10 58.16
CA ASN A 238 -34.87 -87.14 58.95
C ASN A 238 -33.51 -87.61 58.37
N ALA A 239 -33.17 -87.23 57.13
CA ALA A 239 -31.90 -87.56 56.49
C ALA A 239 -30.83 -86.47 56.67
N LEU A 240 -31.24 -85.26 57.07
CA LEU A 240 -30.35 -84.09 57.19
C LEU A 240 -30.21 -83.57 58.64
N THR A 241 -31.00 -84.07 59.59
CA THR A 241 -30.82 -83.82 61.03
C THR A 241 -29.64 -84.62 61.61
N PRO A 242 -28.54 -83.97 62.06
CA PRO A 242 -27.42 -84.69 62.67
C PRO A 242 -27.75 -85.12 64.10
N LYS A 243 -27.39 -86.35 64.48
CA LYS A 243 -27.29 -86.71 65.90
C LYS A 243 -26.05 -86.05 66.49
N GLN A 244 -26.23 -85.08 67.38
CA GLN A 244 -25.14 -84.52 68.16
C GLN A 244 -24.78 -85.47 69.32
N THR A 245 -23.48 -85.70 69.49
CA THR A 245 -22.83 -85.98 70.78
C THR A 245 -21.63 -85.01 70.92
N ASP A 246 -21.18 -84.78 72.15
CA ASP A 246 -20.68 -83.46 72.55
C ASP A 246 -19.31 -83.02 72.01
N GLY A 247 -19.25 -81.73 71.68
CA GLY A 247 -18.39 -80.81 72.42
C GLY A 247 -16.91 -80.73 72.07
N ARG A 248 -16.56 -79.80 71.18
CA ARG A 248 -15.80 -78.57 71.56
C ARG A 248 -15.68 -77.59 70.39
N GLU A 249 -15.88 -76.31 70.69
CA GLU A 249 -15.61 -75.21 69.76
C GLU A 249 -14.11 -74.92 69.68
N HIS A 250 -13.62 -74.53 68.49
CA HIS A 250 -12.70 -73.40 68.27
C HIS A 250 -12.53 -73.18 66.75
N GLY A 251 -12.47 -71.91 66.30
CA GLY A 251 -11.80 -71.57 65.04
C GLY A 251 -12.61 -71.38 63.74
N LEU A 252 -13.92 -71.07 63.76
CA LEU A 252 -14.69 -70.76 62.53
C LEU A 252 -15.14 -69.28 62.39
N SER A 253 -14.64 -68.39 63.24
CA SER A 253 -14.87 -66.93 63.13
C SER A 253 -13.98 -66.23 62.09
N ALA A 254 -13.05 -66.95 61.43
CA ALA A 254 -12.05 -66.37 60.54
C ALA A 254 -12.38 -66.45 59.03
N LEU A 255 -13.42 -67.21 58.65
CA LEU A 255 -13.77 -67.41 57.23
C LEU A 255 -14.89 -66.49 56.72
N LEU A 256 -15.69 -65.90 57.64
CA LEU A 256 -16.91 -65.16 57.31
C LEU A 256 -16.68 -63.67 56.97
N GLU A 257 -15.63 -63.03 57.49
CA GLU A 257 -15.28 -61.65 57.11
C GLU A 257 -14.53 -61.60 55.76
N ALA A 258 -13.73 -62.61 55.44
CA ALA A 258 -12.93 -62.68 54.21
C ALA A 258 -13.78 -62.70 52.92
N MET A 259 -15.06 -63.07 53.01
CA MET A 259 -16.00 -63.07 51.88
C MET A 259 -16.82 -61.77 51.76
N SER A 260 -16.67 -60.81 52.69
CA SER A 260 -17.47 -59.58 52.74
C SER A 260 -16.84 -58.36 52.03
N GLN A 261 -15.60 -58.46 51.53
CA GLN A 261 -14.84 -57.31 51.00
C GLN A 261 -14.60 -57.32 49.49
N SER A 262 -15.02 -58.34 48.75
CA SER A 262 -14.79 -58.47 47.30
C SER A 262 -15.93 -57.96 46.40
N GLN A 263 -16.98 -57.34 46.96
CA GLN A 263 -18.23 -57.06 46.24
C GLN A 263 -18.63 -55.58 46.16
N SER A 264 -17.68 -54.64 46.28
CA SER A 264 -17.93 -53.18 46.27
C SER A 264 -17.08 -52.35 45.30
N GLN A 265 -16.22 -52.95 44.47
CA GLN A 265 -15.43 -52.25 43.45
C GLN A 265 -15.31 -53.03 42.13
N GLU A 266 -16.39 -53.07 41.33
CA GLU A 266 -16.24 -53.16 39.87
C GLU A 266 -17.36 -52.42 39.14
N ASN A 267 -17.31 -51.09 39.25
CA ASN A 267 -18.11 -50.16 38.44
C ASN A 267 -17.15 -49.07 37.92
N ASN A 268 -17.19 -48.80 36.62
CA ASN A 268 -16.42 -47.79 35.86
C ASN A 268 -14.88 -47.96 35.79
N ALA A 269 -14.39 -48.31 34.59
CA ALA A 269 -12.96 -48.19 34.22
C ALA A 269 -12.71 -47.79 32.74
N ALA A 270 -13.47 -46.83 32.23
CA ALA A 270 -13.14 -46.06 31.02
C ALA A 270 -13.74 -44.64 31.16
N THR A 271 -13.03 -43.54 30.89
CA THR A 271 -11.93 -43.38 29.92
C THR A 271 -10.72 -42.56 30.41
N MET A 272 -9.55 -43.02 29.95
CA MET A 272 -8.36 -42.24 29.53
C MET A 272 -7.64 -41.30 30.51
N ALA A 273 -6.43 -41.73 30.87
CA ALA A 273 -5.40 -40.92 31.52
C ALA A 273 -4.77 -39.86 30.58
N ALA A 274 -4.15 -38.84 31.19
CA ALA A 274 -3.05 -38.08 30.62
C ALA A 274 -1.95 -37.91 31.69
N THR A 275 -0.84 -38.63 31.50
CA THR A 275 0.28 -38.84 32.43
C THR A 275 1.04 -37.59 32.86
N ASN A 276 1.69 -37.65 34.04
CA ASN A 276 2.83 -36.79 34.37
C ASN A 276 3.97 -37.59 35.07
N ASN A 277 5.21 -37.15 34.89
CA ASN A 277 6.50 -37.81 35.16
C ASN A 277 6.69 -38.62 36.47
N ASN A 278 7.41 -39.77 36.42
CA ASN A 278 8.85 -39.84 36.79
C ASN A 278 9.53 -41.25 36.80
N SER A 279 10.71 -41.30 36.17
CA SER A 279 12.00 -41.86 36.65
C SER A 279 12.17 -43.22 37.39
N ALA A 280 12.64 -44.22 36.63
CA ALA A 280 13.87 -45.02 36.90
C ALA A 280 13.88 -46.08 38.06
N PRO A 281 14.99 -46.84 38.29
CA PRO A 281 15.33 -48.01 37.47
C PRO A 281 15.80 -49.28 38.25
N SER A 282 15.88 -50.45 37.59
CA SER A 282 17.02 -51.43 37.63
C SER A 282 16.65 -52.86 37.15
N THR A 283 17.62 -53.55 36.52
CA THR A 283 17.60 -54.90 35.91
C THR A 283 18.30 -55.95 36.85
N PRO A 284 18.64 -57.24 36.52
CA PRO A 284 18.79 -57.93 35.20
C PRO A 284 18.58 -59.49 35.08
N MET A 285 18.92 -60.04 33.89
CA MET A 285 19.46 -61.42 33.56
C MET A 285 18.62 -62.53 32.84
N VAL A 286 18.61 -62.46 31.49
CA VAL A 286 18.90 -63.46 30.40
C VAL A 286 18.92 -65.01 30.61
N MET A 287 18.27 -65.76 29.69
CA MET A 287 18.70 -67.00 28.91
C MET A 287 17.55 -68.05 28.70
N ALA A 288 17.48 -68.93 27.66
CA ALA A 288 17.95 -68.98 26.25
C ALA A 288 17.38 -70.24 25.48
N ARG A 289 17.45 -70.27 24.12
CA ARG A 289 17.24 -71.44 23.16
C ARG A 289 15.79 -72.02 22.97
N PRO A 290 15.51 -72.93 21.98
CA PRO A 290 15.83 -72.94 20.52
C PRO A 290 14.62 -73.40 19.61
N ALA A 291 14.86 -73.88 18.36
CA ALA A 291 13.83 -74.20 17.33
C ALA A 291 13.80 -75.67 16.80
N SER A 292 12.84 -76.06 15.94
CA SER A 292 12.65 -77.42 15.37
C SER A 292 12.15 -77.46 13.88
N ARG A 293 11.82 -78.65 13.29
CA ARG A 293 11.72 -78.91 11.83
C ARG A 293 10.49 -79.74 11.35
N LEU A 294 9.95 -79.38 10.17
CA LEU A 294 9.38 -80.16 9.02
C LEU A 294 8.71 -81.56 9.18
N VAL A 295 7.59 -81.80 8.45
CA VAL A 295 7.42 -82.86 7.39
C VAL A 295 6.05 -82.79 6.62
N ARG A 296 6.10 -83.15 5.31
CA ARG A 296 5.11 -83.45 4.21
C ARG A 296 3.57 -83.60 4.50
N ARG A 297 2.62 -83.54 3.53
CA ARG A 297 2.60 -84.08 2.12
C ARG A 297 1.43 -83.56 1.23
N HIS A 298 1.70 -83.20 -0.05
CA HIS A 298 0.85 -83.13 -1.30
C HIS A 298 -0.64 -82.66 -1.27
N GLN A 299 -1.23 -82.00 -2.29
CA GLN A 299 -0.90 -81.60 -3.69
C GLN A 299 -1.85 -80.39 -4.08
N ARG A 300 -2.02 -79.80 -5.29
CA ARG A 300 -1.63 -80.02 -6.71
C ARG A 300 -1.70 -78.66 -7.50
N ASN A 301 -1.04 -78.58 -8.68
CA ASN A 301 -1.25 -77.76 -9.93
C ASN A 301 -1.97 -76.38 -9.93
N ALA A 302 -1.59 -75.37 -10.75
CA ALA A 302 -0.66 -75.32 -11.90
C ALA A 302 -0.03 -73.92 -12.14
N GLN A 303 1.20 -73.89 -12.73
CA GLN A 303 1.79 -72.94 -13.74
C GLN A 303 1.66 -71.40 -13.56
N SER A 304 2.55 -70.48 -14.01
CA SER A 304 3.92 -70.46 -14.58
C SER A 304 4.32 -68.97 -14.85
N MET A 305 5.57 -68.49 -15.03
CA MET A 305 6.94 -68.95 -14.70
C MET A 305 7.96 -67.80 -15.00
N SER A 306 8.87 -67.47 -14.06
CA SER A 306 10.24 -66.87 -14.27
C SER A 306 10.38 -65.46 -14.94
N SER A 307 11.50 -64.70 -14.83
CA SER A 307 12.82 -64.87 -14.15
C SER A 307 13.53 -63.52 -13.88
N LEU A 308 14.47 -63.52 -12.92
CA LEU A 308 15.50 -62.48 -12.68
C LEU A 308 16.77 -62.74 -13.55
N PRO A 309 17.88 -61.95 -13.46
CA PRO A 309 18.91 -62.20 -12.43
C PRO A 309 19.60 -60.93 -11.85
N THR A 310 20.56 -61.14 -10.94
CA THR A 310 20.93 -60.22 -9.84
C THR A 310 22.44 -59.99 -9.61
N THR A 311 22.86 -58.75 -9.29
CA THR A 311 23.99 -58.39 -8.35
C THR A 311 25.44 -58.80 -8.76
N PRO A 312 26.57 -58.53 -8.02
CA PRO A 312 26.74 -57.94 -6.67
C PRO A 312 27.96 -56.99 -6.35
N SER A 313 27.89 -56.29 -5.20
CA SER A 313 29.02 -55.83 -4.31
C SER A 313 30.05 -54.82 -4.87
N SER A 314 30.91 -54.12 -4.10
CA SER A 314 31.26 -54.11 -2.65
C SER A 314 31.65 -52.69 -2.14
N ARG A 315 32.02 -52.52 -0.86
CA ARG A 315 32.51 -51.27 -0.23
C ARG A 315 34.04 -51.17 -0.19
N LEU A 316 34.59 -49.95 -0.05
CA LEU A 316 35.73 -49.64 0.85
C LEU A 316 35.85 -48.12 1.15
N ARG A 317 36.78 -47.71 2.02
CA ARG A 317 36.98 -46.34 2.55
C ARG A 317 38.47 -46.08 2.82
N GLY A 318 38.98 -44.87 2.63
CA GLY A 318 40.38 -44.48 2.94
C GLY A 318 40.72 -43.05 2.49
N ASP A 319 41.66 -42.39 3.19
CA ASP A 319 41.95 -40.94 3.08
C ASP A 319 43.43 -40.65 2.70
N ASN A 320 43.69 -39.41 2.24
CA ASN A 320 45.00 -38.69 2.16
C ASN A 320 46.04 -39.23 1.13
N SER A 321 46.90 -38.43 0.46
CA SER A 321 47.25 -36.98 0.55
C SER A 321 48.05 -36.47 -0.68
N GLY A 322 48.00 -35.16 -0.98
CA GLY A 322 48.90 -34.44 -1.90
C GLY A 322 48.50 -34.47 -3.39
N LEU A 323 48.83 -33.50 -4.27
CA LEU A 323 49.62 -32.26 -4.18
C LEU A 323 49.03 -31.16 -5.11
N LEU A 324 49.41 -29.89 -4.90
CA LEU A 324 49.24 -28.71 -5.78
C LEU A 324 50.57 -27.89 -5.75
N PRO A 325 50.81 -26.83 -6.58
CA PRO A 325 49.95 -26.16 -7.58
C PRO A 325 50.62 -25.84 -8.95
N SER A 326 49.83 -25.33 -9.92
CA SER A 326 50.11 -24.19 -10.86
C SER A 326 49.14 -24.25 -12.06
N VAL A 327 48.19 -23.31 -12.25
CA VAL A 327 48.27 -21.92 -12.79
C VAL A 327 48.13 -21.85 -14.32
N ASN A 328 47.30 -20.89 -14.78
CA ASN A 328 46.97 -20.51 -16.16
C ASN A 328 46.18 -21.51 -17.04
N LEU A 329 44.97 -21.11 -17.43
CA LEU A 329 44.73 -20.52 -18.76
C LEU A 329 43.36 -19.82 -18.83
N VAL A 330 43.29 -18.70 -19.56
CA VAL A 330 42.05 -18.00 -19.92
C VAL A 330 41.73 -18.30 -21.38
N ALA A 331 40.45 -18.46 -21.73
CA ALA A 331 40.00 -18.59 -23.11
C ALA A 331 39.04 -17.43 -23.48
N GLN A 332 39.39 -16.68 -24.52
CA GLN A 332 38.51 -15.67 -25.13
C GLN A 332 37.55 -16.34 -26.13
N THR A 333 36.40 -15.71 -26.39
CA THR A 333 35.35 -16.24 -27.26
C THR A 333 34.88 -15.22 -28.31
N GLU A 334 35.04 -15.54 -29.59
CA GLU A 334 34.19 -14.99 -30.67
C GLU A 334 33.82 -16.09 -31.69
N PRO A 335 32.60 -16.07 -32.30
CA PRO A 335 32.12 -17.17 -33.13
C PRO A 335 31.96 -16.84 -34.63
N ARG A 336 32.06 -17.86 -35.50
CA ARG A 336 31.43 -17.89 -36.85
C ARG A 336 30.83 -19.28 -37.15
N SER A 337 29.93 -19.35 -38.12
CA SER A 337 28.88 -20.38 -38.23
C SER A 337 28.87 -21.17 -39.54
N ARG A 338 28.25 -22.39 -39.53
CA ARG A 338 27.10 -22.78 -40.41
C ARG A 338 26.80 -24.30 -40.49
N TYR A 339 25.52 -24.68 -40.21
CA TYR A 339 24.75 -25.86 -40.71
C TYR A 339 25.28 -27.30 -40.38
N SER A 340 24.51 -28.41 -40.47
CA SER A 340 23.23 -28.66 -41.15
C SER A 340 22.31 -29.74 -40.51
N GLN A 341 21.05 -29.79 -40.98
CA GLN A 341 20.05 -30.91 -40.88
C GLN A 341 19.41 -31.19 -39.50
N ARG A 342 18.14 -31.65 -39.38
CA ARG A 342 17.07 -31.98 -40.37
C ARG A 342 15.68 -31.64 -39.78
N ARG A 343 14.63 -31.51 -40.62
CA ARG A 343 13.20 -31.36 -40.22
C ARG A 343 12.34 -32.49 -40.82
N PHE A 344 11.16 -32.72 -40.25
CA PHE A 344 10.10 -33.58 -40.80
C PHE A 344 8.78 -32.79 -40.89
N VAL A 345 7.86 -33.17 -41.80
CA VAL A 345 6.62 -32.43 -42.11
C VAL A 345 5.50 -33.40 -42.51
N PRO A 346 4.26 -33.26 -41.97
CA PRO A 346 3.04 -33.85 -42.53
C PRO A 346 2.32 -32.88 -43.50
N THR A 347 1.62 -33.42 -44.49
CA THR A 347 0.95 -32.65 -45.57
C THR A 347 -0.44 -33.20 -45.91
N THR A 348 -1.42 -32.35 -46.26
CA THR A 348 -2.58 -32.54 -47.19
C THR A 348 -3.60 -31.39 -47.00
N PRO A 349 -4.66 -31.21 -47.84
CA PRO A 349 -4.59 -30.76 -49.23
C PRO A 349 -5.53 -29.54 -49.53
N PRO A 350 -5.49 -28.94 -50.74
CA PRO A 350 -6.23 -27.69 -51.05
C PRO A 350 -7.55 -27.88 -51.82
N SER A 351 -8.39 -26.83 -51.83
CA SER A 351 -9.54 -26.67 -52.74
C SER A 351 -9.50 -25.29 -53.46
N GLN A 352 -10.24 -25.14 -54.56
CA GLN A 352 -10.03 -24.06 -55.55
C GLN A 352 -11.06 -22.92 -55.51
N ARG A 353 -10.57 -21.72 -55.87
CA ARG A 353 -11.22 -20.64 -56.66
C ARG A 353 -12.76 -20.48 -56.58
N GLN A 354 -13.18 -19.24 -56.30
CA GLN A 354 -13.74 -18.39 -57.37
C GLN A 354 -13.50 -16.90 -57.09
N SER A 355 -13.62 -16.04 -58.11
CA SER A 355 -13.35 -14.61 -58.01
C SER A 355 -14.49 -13.77 -58.54
N ARG A 356 -14.69 -12.58 -57.96
CA ARG A 356 -15.35 -11.46 -58.65
C ARG A 356 -14.67 -10.14 -58.31
N ARG A 357 -14.43 -9.34 -59.34
CA ARG A 357 -13.76 -8.03 -59.28
C ARG A 357 -14.70 -6.96 -58.72
N ARG A 358 -14.13 -5.96 -58.03
CA ARG A 358 -14.01 -4.59 -58.57
C ARG A 358 -12.97 -3.77 -57.79
N ARG A 359 -12.23 -2.92 -58.49
CA ARG A 359 -11.42 -1.85 -57.89
C ARG A 359 -12.30 -0.62 -57.70
N ARG A 360 -12.02 0.18 -56.67
CA ARG A 360 -11.89 1.64 -56.81
C ARG A 360 -10.73 2.09 -55.93
N GLU A 361 -9.72 2.67 -56.56
CA GLU A 361 -8.74 3.54 -55.91
C GLU A 361 -9.31 4.97 -56.01
N SER A 362 -9.26 5.74 -54.93
CA SER A 362 -9.58 7.17 -54.95
C SER A 362 -8.80 7.88 -53.85
N THR A 363 -7.73 8.56 -54.25
CA THR A 363 -7.03 9.56 -53.44
C THR A 363 -7.93 10.79 -53.24
N ILE A 364 -7.89 11.37 -52.04
CA ILE A 364 -8.38 12.72 -51.74
C ILE A 364 -7.15 13.55 -51.33
N SER A 365 -7.12 14.82 -51.72
CA SER A 365 -5.94 15.68 -51.50
C SER A 365 -5.95 16.30 -50.11
N ALA A 366 -4.83 16.92 -49.71
CA ALA A 366 -4.78 17.70 -48.48
C ALA A 366 -5.63 18.98 -48.55
N ASP A 367 -5.87 19.50 -49.77
CA ASP A 367 -6.50 20.79 -50.03
C ASP A 367 -8.00 20.79 -49.70
N ASP A 368 -8.69 19.66 -49.90
CA ASP A 368 -10.14 19.50 -49.65
C ASP A 368 -10.52 19.78 -48.18
N ASN A 369 -9.59 19.58 -47.23
CA ASN A 369 -9.80 19.89 -45.81
C ASN A 369 -9.79 21.40 -45.50
N GLU A 370 -9.03 22.21 -46.25
CA GLU A 370 -8.95 23.66 -45.97
C GLU A 370 -10.15 24.43 -46.55
N GLU A 371 -10.74 23.93 -47.65
CA GLU A 371 -12.00 24.42 -48.21
C GLU A 371 -13.18 24.14 -47.24
N LEU A 372 -13.28 22.89 -46.75
CA LEU A 372 -14.27 22.49 -45.74
C LEU A 372 -14.12 23.25 -44.41
N ALA A 373 -12.89 23.50 -43.97
CA ALA A 373 -12.62 24.30 -42.77
C ALA A 373 -13.05 25.77 -42.94
N ARG A 374 -12.86 26.37 -44.13
CA ARG A 374 -13.36 27.73 -44.42
C ARG A 374 -14.89 27.78 -44.41
N GLN A 375 -15.57 26.85 -45.07
CA GLN A 375 -17.04 26.80 -45.10
C GLN A 375 -17.64 26.58 -43.69
N ALA A 376 -16.98 25.79 -42.83
CA ALA A 376 -17.38 25.61 -41.43
C ALA A 376 -17.23 26.90 -40.60
N ILE A 377 -16.21 27.72 -40.86
CA ILE A 377 -15.99 28.99 -40.15
C ILE A 377 -16.93 30.09 -40.67
N GLU A 378 -17.21 30.11 -41.97
CA GLU A 378 -18.08 31.10 -42.61
C GLU A 378 -19.56 30.91 -42.25
N SER A 379 -20.02 29.65 -42.21
CA SER A 379 -21.37 29.31 -41.71
C SER A 379 -21.57 29.66 -40.23
N VAL A 380 -20.55 29.48 -39.37
CA VAL A 380 -20.60 29.93 -37.96
C VAL A 380 -20.68 31.46 -37.85
N LYS A 381 -19.98 32.21 -38.71
CA LYS A 381 -20.09 33.68 -38.74
C LYS A 381 -21.45 34.18 -39.19
N ALA A 382 -22.08 33.53 -40.18
CA ALA A 382 -23.41 33.88 -40.65
C ALA A 382 -24.50 33.70 -39.57
N VAL A 383 -24.30 32.77 -38.62
CA VAL A 383 -25.20 32.56 -37.47
C VAL A 383 -24.98 33.59 -36.35
N GLN A 384 -23.81 34.22 -36.27
CA GLN A 384 -23.51 35.22 -35.23
C GLN A 384 -23.91 36.66 -35.56
N SER A 385 -24.37 36.96 -36.78
CA SER A 385 -24.75 38.31 -37.21
C SER A 385 -26.24 38.66 -37.08
N LEU A 386 -27.05 37.84 -36.37
CA LEU A 386 -28.50 38.04 -36.23
C LEU A 386 -29.00 37.76 -34.79
N SER A 387 -28.66 38.61 -33.81
CA SER A 387 -29.44 38.76 -32.54
C SER A 387 -28.92 39.86 -31.60
N THR A 388 -29.24 41.14 -31.87
CA THR A 388 -29.25 42.22 -30.87
C THR A 388 -30.32 43.26 -31.22
N GLN A 389 -31.08 43.73 -30.21
CA GLN A 389 -32.15 44.76 -30.29
C GLN A 389 -33.42 44.32 -31.05
N ASP A 390 -34.66 44.63 -30.64
CA ASP A 390 -35.23 45.15 -29.37
C ASP A 390 -36.70 44.63 -29.22
N ALA A 391 -37.43 45.00 -28.15
CA ALA A 391 -38.81 44.52 -27.82
C ALA A 391 -39.92 45.55 -28.21
N PRO A 392 -41.26 45.36 -27.97
CA PRO A 392 -42.05 44.23 -27.43
C PRO A 392 -43.40 43.92 -28.20
N GLU A 393 -44.30 43.11 -27.60
CA GLU A 393 -45.76 42.89 -27.91
C GLU A 393 -46.16 42.18 -29.24
N GLY A 394 -47.42 41.67 -29.38
CA GLY A 394 -47.89 41.15 -30.70
C GLY A 394 -49.23 40.40 -30.89
N VAL A 395 -49.50 39.29 -30.17
CA VAL A 395 -50.68 38.39 -30.38
C VAL A 395 -50.68 37.61 -31.77
N PRO A 396 -51.69 36.86 -32.29
CA PRO A 396 -51.44 35.45 -32.71
C PRO A 396 -51.95 35.00 -34.12
N LEU A 397 -51.85 33.67 -34.40
CA LEU A 397 -52.50 32.88 -35.48
C LEU A 397 -51.89 33.00 -36.91
N SER A 398 -51.91 31.99 -37.81
CA SER A 398 -52.36 30.58 -37.74
C SER A 398 -51.73 29.66 -38.82
N SER A 399 -51.97 28.34 -38.66
CA SER A 399 -52.38 27.34 -39.71
C SER A 399 -51.41 26.79 -40.79
N GLN A 400 -51.40 25.45 -40.86
CA GLN A 400 -51.10 24.52 -41.99
C GLN A 400 -49.62 24.31 -42.36
N GLU A 401 -49.08 23.07 -42.31
CA GLU A 401 -49.34 21.83 -43.10
C GLU A 401 -48.68 21.95 -44.51
N ASP A 402 -47.97 20.95 -45.06
CA ASP A 402 -48.07 19.49 -44.83
C ASP A 402 -46.81 18.69 -45.32
N ASN A 403 -46.60 17.47 -44.79
CA ASN A 403 -45.84 16.29 -45.32
C ASN A 403 -44.39 16.44 -45.92
N GLU A 404 -43.52 15.42 -46.06
CA GLU A 404 -43.71 13.95 -46.04
C GLU A 404 -42.48 13.12 -45.54
N GLN A 405 -42.77 11.94 -44.98
CA GLN A 405 -41.97 10.70 -44.72
C GLN A 405 -40.43 10.67 -44.99
N VAL A 406 -39.56 10.39 -44.01
CA VAL A 406 -39.29 9.13 -43.24
C VAL A 406 -38.48 8.06 -43.98
N GLN A 407 -37.22 7.86 -43.55
CA GLN A 407 -36.61 6.55 -43.27
C GLN A 407 -35.59 6.70 -42.13
N ASP A 408 -35.73 5.94 -41.03
CA ASP A 408 -34.74 5.92 -39.95
C ASP A 408 -34.68 4.55 -39.25
N SER A 409 -33.56 4.25 -38.60
CA SER A 409 -33.16 2.90 -38.20
C SER A 409 -33.81 2.39 -36.90
N GLN A 410 -34.21 1.11 -36.90
CA GLN A 410 -34.78 0.43 -35.73
C GLN A 410 -33.86 0.39 -34.50
N ALA A 411 -32.54 0.58 -34.67
CA ALA A 411 -31.60 0.68 -33.56
C ALA A 411 -31.81 1.94 -32.69
N SER A 412 -32.32 3.02 -33.27
CA SER A 412 -32.44 4.33 -32.60
C SER A 412 -33.62 4.40 -31.62
N GLN A 413 -34.69 3.63 -31.86
CA GLN A 413 -35.93 3.73 -31.06
C GLN A 413 -35.77 3.14 -29.65
N ALA A 414 -35.08 2.01 -29.51
CA ALA A 414 -34.90 1.32 -28.22
C ALA A 414 -34.10 2.14 -27.18
N ALA A 415 -33.25 3.08 -27.63
CA ALA A 415 -32.48 3.95 -26.73
C ALA A 415 -33.28 5.17 -26.23
N ALA A 416 -34.28 5.63 -26.99
CA ALA A 416 -35.03 6.84 -26.67
C ALA A 416 -36.11 6.62 -25.59
N GLU A 417 -36.65 5.41 -25.48
CA GLU A 417 -37.80 5.10 -24.61
C GLU A 417 -37.44 5.05 -23.11
N MET A 418 -36.18 4.78 -22.76
CA MET A 418 -35.75 4.67 -21.34
C MET A 418 -35.38 6.00 -20.65
N LEU A 419 -35.45 7.15 -21.33
CA LEU A 419 -34.93 8.44 -20.80
C LEU A 419 -35.93 9.61 -20.78
N ARG A 420 -37.25 9.37 -20.89
CA ARG A 420 -38.26 10.44 -20.78
C ARG A 420 -39.53 10.05 -20.00
N ARG A 421 -39.55 10.35 -18.69
CA ARG A 421 -40.77 10.82 -17.99
C ARG A 421 -40.41 12.00 -17.07
N HIS A 422 -41.22 13.05 -17.12
CA HIS A 422 -40.92 14.40 -16.61
C HIS A 422 -41.36 14.62 -15.15
N PRO A 423 -40.77 15.60 -14.44
CA PRO A 423 -41.40 16.25 -13.28
C PRO A 423 -42.57 17.15 -13.70
N SER A 424 -43.45 17.50 -12.75
CA SER A 424 -44.83 17.94 -13.01
C SER A 424 -45.13 19.43 -12.74
N GLN A 425 -46.04 20.00 -13.57
CA GLN A 425 -46.96 21.09 -13.24
C GLN A 425 -48.27 20.88 -14.05
N GLY A 426 -49.46 21.28 -13.62
CA GLY A 426 -49.88 21.89 -12.35
C GLY A 426 -51.37 22.26 -12.33
N TYR A 427 -51.84 22.91 -11.25
CA TYR A 427 -53.21 23.42 -10.99
C TYR A 427 -54.31 22.36 -10.74
N LYS A 428 -55.39 22.63 -9.97
CA LYS A 428 -55.89 23.89 -9.35
C LYS A 428 -56.55 23.59 -7.99
N ALA A 429 -56.59 24.55 -7.06
CA ALA A 429 -57.28 24.42 -5.75
C ALA A 429 -58.77 24.83 -5.81
N PRO A 430 -59.58 24.42 -4.82
CA PRO A 430 -60.08 25.44 -3.87
C PRO A 430 -60.07 24.98 -2.38
N SER A 431 -60.53 25.87 -1.49
CA SER A 431 -60.45 25.79 -0.03
C SER A 431 -61.62 25.07 0.67
N SER A 432 -61.38 24.40 1.80
CA SER A 432 -61.79 24.89 3.15
C SER A 432 -61.59 23.88 4.30
N ARG A 433 -61.26 24.44 5.49
CA ARG A 433 -61.44 24.01 6.90
C ARG A 433 -61.27 22.55 7.39
N ASP A 434 -60.70 22.52 8.61
CA ASP A 434 -60.84 21.57 9.74
C ASP A 434 -60.25 20.14 9.65
N GLY A 435 -59.77 19.64 10.80
CA GLY A 435 -59.32 18.25 11.02
C GLY A 435 -57.82 18.09 11.39
N THR A 436 -57.51 17.62 12.60
CA THR A 436 -56.14 17.41 13.09
C THR A 436 -55.79 15.94 13.40
N ALA A 437 -54.52 15.61 13.19
CA ALA A 437 -53.74 14.50 13.78
C ALA A 437 -54.06 13.03 13.40
N GLY A 438 -53.01 12.25 13.11
CA GLY A 438 -53.07 10.78 13.07
C GLY A 438 -52.14 10.13 12.04
N PRO A 439 -51.61 8.91 12.30
CA PRO A 439 -50.16 8.77 12.41
C PRO A 439 -49.49 7.87 11.37
N ALA A 440 -48.19 8.08 11.15
CA ALA A 440 -47.38 7.34 10.19
C ALA A 440 -46.57 6.21 10.84
N GLU A 441 -47.06 4.97 10.84
CA GLU A 441 -46.24 3.79 11.14
C GLU A 441 -46.76 2.51 10.46
N LYS A 442 -46.26 2.21 9.26
CA LYS A 442 -46.31 0.89 8.56
C LYS A 442 -45.65 0.94 7.17
N SER A 443 -44.38 0.53 7.07
CA SER A 443 -43.73 0.04 5.82
C SER A 443 -42.37 -0.64 6.03
N ALA A 444 -41.80 -0.66 7.24
CA ALA A 444 -40.53 -1.33 7.54
C ALA A 444 -40.67 -2.87 7.73
N ALA A 445 -41.20 -3.58 6.72
CA ALA A 445 -41.55 -5.01 6.86
C ALA A 445 -41.39 -5.86 5.57
N MET A 446 -40.37 -5.59 4.74
CA MET A 446 -40.19 -6.23 3.42
C MET A 446 -38.76 -6.71 3.10
N HIS A 447 -37.93 -7.02 4.10
CA HIS A 447 -36.54 -7.50 3.88
C HIS A 447 -36.08 -8.70 4.74
N ALA A 448 -36.97 -9.33 5.51
CA ALA A 448 -36.64 -10.40 6.47
C ALA A 448 -37.30 -11.77 6.13
N LYS A 449 -37.20 -12.21 4.86
CA LYS A 449 -37.72 -13.51 4.39
C LYS A 449 -36.80 -14.20 3.38
N LEU A 450 -35.65 -14.70 3.84
CA LEU A 450 -34.83 -15.64 3.05
C LEU A 450 -34.08 -16.71 3.88
N PHE A 451 -33.83 -16.49 5.18
CA PHE A 451 -33.14 -17.46 6.06
C PHE A 451 -33.78 -17.60 7.44
N ALA A 452 -34.83 -18.44 7.54
CA ALA A 452 -35.27 -19.07 8.78
C ALA A 452 -36.26 -20.21 8.46
N GLY A 453 -35.86 -21.47 8.65
CA GLY A 453 -36.70 -22.64 8.37
C GLY A 453 -36.78 -23.58 9.57
N SER A 454 -38.01 -23.98 9.92
CA SER A 454 -38.37 -25.03 10.89
C SER A 454 -37.94 -24.86 12.36
N LYS A 455 -38.94 -24.57 13.21
CA LYS A 455 -39.37 -25.53 14.26
C LYS A 455 -40.81 -25.23 14.71
N THR A 456 -41.40 -26.16 15.46
CA THR A 456 -42.85 -26.42 15.45
C THR A 456 -43.59 -26.11 16.76
N ALA A 457 -44.78 -25.50 16.60
CA ALA A 457 -46.02 -25.70 17.34
C ALA A 457 -46.02 -25.97 18.87
N THR A 458 -46.56 -25.03 19.64
CA THR A 458 -47.60 -25.15 20.70
C THR A 458 -47.69 -23.80 21.45
N GLY A 459 -48.79 -23.41 22.11
CA GLY A 459 -50.15 -23.97 22.13
C GLY A 459 -51.01 -23.39 23.27
N ALA A 460 -52.22 -22.94 22.96
CA ALA A 460 -53.34 -22.59 23.85
C ALA A 460 -53.27 -21.35 24.80
N GLU A 461 -54.28 -20.48 24.58
CA GLU A 461 -55.15 -19.76 25.54
C GLU A 461 -54.64 -18.79 26.63
N LYS A 462 -55.32 -17.63 26.67
CA LYS A 462 -55.50 -16.77 27.85
C LYS A 462 -56.91 -17.00 28.41
N ARG A 463 -57.09 -16.90 29.74
CA ARG A 463 -58.36 -16.45 30.35
C ARG A 463 -58.12 -15.27 31.30
N LYS A 464 -59.21 -14.67 31.79
CA LYS A 464 -59.36 -13.27 32.19
C LYS A 464 -60.46 -13.18 33.24
N LEU A 465 -60.32 -12.36 34.30
CA LEU A 465 -61.38 -11.55 34.95
C LEU A 465 -60.88 -10.80 36.22
N THR A 466 -60.79 -9.46 36.10
CA THR A 466 -61.27 -8.38 37.01
C THR A 466 -61.34 -8.51 38.55
N ALA A 467 -60.78 -7.47 39.22
CA ALA A 467 -61.33 -6.69 40.37
C ALA A 467 -61.54 -7.40 41.74
N GLU A 468 -61.43 -6.76 42.92
CA GLU A 468 -61.06 -5.37 43.33
C GLU A 468 -60.60 -5.38 44.81
N GLY A 469 -59.97 -4.30 45.34
CA GLY A 469 -59.92 -4.02 46.79
C GLY A 469 -58.60 -4.18 47.58
N GLU A 470 -57.84 -3.09 47.66
CA GLU A 470 -56.98 -2.58 48.76
C GLU A 470 -55.88 -3.41 49.51
N ALA A 471 -54.78 -2.68 49.77
CA ALA A 471 -53.83 -2.76 50.91
C ALA A 471 -52.94 -4.02 51.12
N GLY A 472 -51.72 -3.95 50.60
CA GLY A 472 -50.57 -4.78 51.03
C GLY A 472 -49.28 -4.37 50.30
N ALA A 473 -48.21 -4.06 51.03
CA ALA A 473 -47.00 -3.48 50.44
C ALA A 473 -45.90 -4.53 50.19
N ASP A 474 -45.54 -4.74 48.92
CA ASP A 474 -44.16 -5.04 48.48
C ASP A 474 -44.09 -4.91 46.94
N GLU A 475 -43.58 -3.79 46.41
CA GLU A 475 -43.52 -3.59 44.95
C GLU A 475 -42.19 -4.07 44.36
N MET A 476 -42.26 -5.20 43.67
CA MET A 476 -41.13 -5.91 43.07
C MET A 476 -40.56 -5.14 41.86
N GLU A 477 -39.48 -4.38 42.06
CA GLU A 477 -38.96 -3.44 41.05
C GLU A 477 -38.61 -4.13 39.71
N SER A 478 -39.04 -3.50 38.60
CA SER A 478 -39.05 -4.10 37.26
C SER A 478 -37.66 -4.48 36.70
N PRO A 479 -37.57 -5.48 35.79
CA PRO A 479 -36.29 -6.06 35.34
C PRO A 479 -35.41 -5.17 34.45
N GLN A 480 -35.70 -3.88 34.29
CA GLN A 480 -34.86 -2.96 33.51
C GLN A 480 -33.55 -2.57 34.22
N LYS A 481 -33.46 -2.71 35.55
CA LYS A 481 -32.27 -2.32 36.33
C LYS A 481 -31.05 -3.24 36.12
N LYS A 482 -31.22 -4.46 35.57
CA LYS A 482 -30.12 -5.41 35.36
C LYS A 482 -29.20 -5.12 34.17
N LEU A 483 -29.53 -4.18 33.27
CA LEU A 483 -28.65 -3.85 32.13
C LEU A 483 -27.35 -3.12 32.54
N ARG A 484 -27.32 -2.40 33.67
CA ARG A 484 -26.13 -1.63 34.09
C ARG A 484 -24.95 -2.48 34.59
N ALA A 485 -25.17 -3.74 34.95
CA ALA A 485 -24.09 -4.65 35.38
C ALA A 485 -23.40 -5.38 34.21
N GLY A 486 -24.02 -5.46 33.03
CA GLY A 486 -23.48 -6.18 31.88
C GLY A 486 -22.37 -5.47 31.09
N GLY A 487 -22.30 -4.13 31.20
CA GLY A 487 -21.37 -3.29 30.44
C GLY A 487 -19.90 -3.64 30.71
N ALA A 488 -19.44 -3.46 31.95
CA ALA A 488 -18.04 -3.68 32.33
C ALA A 488 -17.54 -5.10 31.96
N ALA A 489 -18.35 -6.13 32.17
CA ALA A 489 -18.00 -7.52 31.82
C ALA A 489 -17.88 -7.75 30.30
N SER A 490 -18.60 -6.98 29.48
CA SER A 490 -18.42 -6.96 28.03
C SER A 490 -17.22 -6.12 27.58
N GLU A 491 -16.86 -5.09 28.34
CA GLU A 491 -15.77 -4.15 28.01
C GLU A 491 -14.40 -4.77 28.31
N SER A 492 -14.20 -5.31 29.53
CA SER A 492 -12.97 -6.03 29.88
C SER A 492 -12.72 -7.23 28.95
N ARG A 493 -13.77 -7.86 28.43
CA ARG A 493 -13.67 -8.95 27.43
C ARG A 493 -13.13 -8.47 26.08
N ARG A 494 -13.35 -7.20 25.70
CA ARG A 494 -12.83 -6.64 24.43
C ARG A 494 -11.38 -6.20 24.55
N LEU A 495 -11.01 -5.54 25.66
CA LEU A 495 -9.61 -5.25 25.96
C LEU A 495 -8.79 -6.56 26.04
N ALA A 496 -9.29 -7.57 26.77
CA ALA A 496 -8.66 -8.89 26.81
C ALA A 496 -8.56 -9.57 25.43
N ALA A 497 -9.54 -9.37 24.53
CA ALA A 497 -9.45 -9.89 23.16
C ALA A 497 -8.36 -9.17 22.35
N VAL A 498 -8.24 -7.85 22.47
CA VAL A 498 -7.18 -7.04 21.83
C VAL A 498 -5.78 -7.45 22.33
N LEU A 499 -5.63 -7.65 23.64
CA LEU A 499 -4.38 -8.10 24.27
C LEU A 499 -4.06 -9.58 24.02
N SER A 500 -5.03 -10.42 23.66
CA SER A 500 -4.81 -11.85 23.47
C SER A 500 -3.84 -12.14 22.30
N LYS A 501 -2.93 -13.10 22.49
CA LYS A 501 -1.86 -13.42 21.54
C LYS A 501 -2.30 -14.56 20.60
N ALA A 502 -2.77 -14.21 19.40
CA ALA A 502 -3.27 -15.13 18.39
C ALA A 502 -2.19 -15.46 17.33
N PRO A 503 -2.14 -16.69 16.76
CA PRO A 503 -1.20 -17.04 15.68
C PRO A 503 -1.34 -16.17 14.42
N SER A 504 -2.52 -15.57 14.20
CA SER A 504 -2.83 -14.67 13.09
C SER A 504 -2.54 -13.18 13.38
N ASP A 505 -2.02 -12.82 14.56
CA ASP A 505 -1.63 -11.44 14.86
C ASP A 505 -0.54 -10.96 13.91
N ILE A 506 -0.58 -9.67 13.54
CA ILE A 506 0.48 -9.00 12.79
C ILE A 506 1.48 -8.43 13.78
N VAL A 507 2.54 -9.19 14.06
CA VAL A 507 3.54 -8.88 15.07
C VAL A 507 4.65 -8.00 14.51
N ILE A 508 5.22 -7.16 15.39
CA ILE A 508 6.32 -6.24 15.10
C ILE A 508 7.58 -6.77 15.80
N LEU A 509 8.67 -6.92 15.05
CA LEU A 509 9.97 -7.37 15.57
C LEU A 509 11.00 -6.25 15.69
N SER A 510 10.79 -5.14 14.98
CA SER A 510 11.66 -3.96 15.02
C SER A 510 10.88 -2.74 14.52
N SER A 511 11.12 -1.57 15.13
CA SER A 511 10.56 -0.29 14.69
C SER A 511 11.56 0.83 15.00
N LEU A 512 12.28 1.28 13.98
CA LEU A 512 13.46 2.15 14.09
C LEU A 512 13.30 3.43 13.27
N ARG A 513 14.09 4.46 13.61
CA ARG A 513 14.10 5.77 12.94
C ARG A 513 15.51 6.32 12.79
N THR A 514 15.72 7.23 11.85
CA THR A 514 16.90 8.12 11.87
C THR A 514 16.74 9.17 13.00
N PRO A 515 17.79 9.95 13.32
CA PRO A 515 17.59 11.27 13.88
C PRO A 515 16.72 12.09 12.92
N ILE A 516 15.93 13.00 13.47
CA ILE A 516 15.13 13.95 12.72
C ILE A 516 15.82 15.32 12.83
N CYS A 517 16.20 15.88 11.69
CA CYS A 517 16.98 17.11 11.64
C CYS A 517 16.25 18.18 10.84
N ARG A 518 16.47 19.45 11.20
CA ARG A 518 15.82 20.59 10.56
C ARG A 518 16.27 20.75 9.12
N SER A 519 15.33 20.96 8.22
CA SER A 519 15.67 21.19 6.82
C SER A 519 16.47 22.48 6.63
N TYR A 520 17.33 22.50 5.61
CA TYR A 520 18.25 23.59 5.22
C TYR A 520 19.35 23.95 6.23
N LYS A 521 19.20 23.64 7.53
CA LYS A 521 20.09 24.12 8.62
C LYS A 521 20.47 23.07 9.65
N GLY A 522 19.90 21.87 9.59
CA GLY A 522 20.24 20.73 10.43
C GLY A 522 21.27 19.81 9.79
N HIS A 523 21.69 18.79 10.53
CA HIS A 523 22.84 17.95 10.19
C HIS A 523 22.58 16.96 9.04
N LEU A 524 21.32 16.74 8.66
CA LEU A 524 20.92 15.91 7.51
C LEU A 524 20.63 16.70 6.23
N LYS A 525 20.85 18.03 6.21
CA LYS A 525 20.48 18.91 5.08
C LYS A 525 21.09 18.48 3.74
N ASP A 526 22.30 17.92 3.75
CA ASP A 526 23.02 17.49 2.54
C ASP A 526 22.76 16.01 2.19
N ALA A 527 22.17 15.23 3.11
CA ALA A 527 21.81 13.83 2.89
C ALA A 527 20.70 13.68 1.85
N TYR A 528 20.64 12.52 1.19
CA TYR A 528 19.59 12.18 0.22
C TYR A 528 18.46 11.37 0.89
N PRO A 529 17.19 11.48 0.47
CA PRO A 529 16.10 10.73 1.12
C PRO A 529 16.31 9.20 1.02
N GLU A 530 16.87 8.70 -0.08
CA GLU A 530 17.29 7.30 -0.24
C GLU A 530 18.45 6.89 0.68
N GLU A 531 19.33 7.81 1.05
CA GLU A 531 20.45 7.61 1.99
C GLU A 531 19.89 7.41 3.42
N LEU A 532 18.93 8.26 3.82
CA LEU A 532 18.21 8.14 5.09
C LEU A 532 17.40 6.84 5.18
N LEU A 533 16.66 6.50 4.10
CA LEU A 533 15.87 5.28 4.05
C LEU A 533 16.76 4.02 4.06
N SER A 534 17.86 4.01 3.31
CA SER A 534 18.74 2.85 3.27
C SER A 534 19.42 2.60 4.61
N ALA A 535 19.80 3.67 5.34
CA ALA A 535 20.33 3.55 6.69
C ALA A 535 19.35 2.85 7.65
N VAL A 536 18.08 3.27 7.68
CA VAL A 536 17.08 2.67 8.59
C VAL A 536 16.60 1.28 8.14
N LEU A 537 16.51 1.02 6.82
CA LEU A 537 16.25 -0.33 6.30
C LEU A 537 17.39 -1.29 6.64
N LYS A 538 18.65 -0.88 6.46
CA LYS A 538 19.84 -1.67 6.81
C LYS A 538 19.89 -1.97 8.31
N ALA A 539 19.54 -1.01 9.17
CA ALA A 539 19.45 -1.23 10.61
C ALA A 539 18.28 -2.13 11.00
N THR A 540 17.14 -2.04 10.32
CA THR A 540 15.98 -2.94 10.50
C THR A 540 16.38 -4.39 10.18
N ARG A 541 17.14 -4.59 9.10
CA ARG A 541 17.74 -5.88 8.72
C ARG A 541 18.72 -6.42 9.77
N LEU A 542 19.51 -5.53 10.39
CA LEU A 542 20.51 -5.88 11.41
C LEU A 542 19.93 -6.05 12.82
N ALA A 543 18.69 -5.63 13.07
CA ALA A 543 18.00 -5.82 14.35
C ALA A 543 17.52 -7.27 14.57
N VAL A 544 17.32 -8.03 13.49
CA VAL A 544 16.93 -9.44 13.49
C VAL A 544 17.91 -10.24 12.61
N PRO A 545 19.19 -10.36 13.00
CA PRO A 545 20.23 -11.00 12.18
C PRO A 545 20.01 -12.51 11.96
N GLU A 546 19.11 -13.14 12.69
CA GLU A 546 18.69 -14.53 12.51
C GLU A 546 17.74 -14.72 11.31
N MET A 547 17.13 -13.65 10.80
CA MET A 547 16.19 -13.70 9.68
C MET A 547 16.92 -13.47 8.36
N ASP A 548 16.75 -14.39 7.40
CA ASP A 548 17.21 -14.18 6.02
C ASP A 548 16.49 -12.97 5.39
N PRO A 549 17.21 -11.95 4.89
CA PRO A 549 16.60 -10.81 4.20
C PRO A 549 15.73 -11.19 3.00
N ALA A 550 15.93 -12.37 2.41
CA ALA A 550 15.12 -12.89 1.31
C ALA A 550 13.71 -13.37 1.74
N LEU A 551 13.44 -13.47 3.05
CA LEU A 551 12.08 -13.71 3.57
C LEU A 551 11.20 -12.47 3.55
N VAL A 552 11.75 -11.27 3.37
CA VAL A 552 10.94 -10.04 3.25
C VAL A 552 10.37 -9.98 1.84
N ASP A 553 9.05 -10.10 1.74
CA ASP A 553 8.34 -10.13 0.48
C ASP A 553 8.19 -8.71 -0.11
N ASP A 554 7.65 -7.74 0.65
CA ASP A 554 7.42 -6.35 0.21
C ASP A 554 7.83 -5.29 1.27
N VAL A 555 8.08 -4.08 0.80
CA VAL A 555 8.44 -2.90 1.59
C VAL A 555 7.62 -1.69 1.15
N GLY A 556 6.61 -1.33 1.95
CA GLY A 556 5.80 -0.14 1.72
C GLY A 556 6.47 1.13 2.24
N VAL A 557 6.80 2.08 1.37
CA VAL A 557 7.49 3.32 1.73
C VAL A 557 6.54 4.54 1.68
N GLY A 558 6.31 5.16 2.83
CA GLY A 558 5.53 6.39 2.96
C GLY A 558 6.35 7.63 2.61
N VAL A 559 5.93 8.40 1.62
CA VAL A 559 6.67 9.58 1.11
C VAL A 559 5.73 10.53 0.39
N VAL A 560 5.93 11.85 0.55
CA VAL A 560 4.99 12.88 0.06
C VAL A 560 5.58 13.72 -1.07
N LEU A 561 6.82 14.22 -0.90
CA LEU A 561 7.35 15.29 -1.76
C LEU A 561 8.33 14.80 -2.83
N SER A 562 8.75 13.53 -2.78
CA SER A 562 9.74 12.98 -3.71
C SER A 562 9.18 12.75 -5.11
N GLU A 563 10.02 12.95 -6.13
CA GLU A 563 9.66 12.76 -7.54
C GLU A 563 9.21 11.31 -7.82
N LEU A 564 8.23 11.14 -8.72
CA LEU A 564 7.58 9.84 -9.01
C LEU A 564 7.09 9.11 -7.74
N GLY A 565 6.62 9.88 -6.74
CA GLY A 565 6.22 9.35 -5.43
C GLY A 565 7.36 8.67 -4.68
N GLY A 566 8.62 9.02 -4.95
CA GLY A 566 9.80 8.39 -4.35
C GLY A 566 10.10 6.96 -4.81
N SER A 567 9.32 6.39 -5.74
CA SER A 567 9.41 4.97 -6.17
C SER A 567 10.82 4.51 -6.52
N LYS A 568 11.54 5.25 -7.38
CA LYS A 568 12.92 4.95 -7.77
C LYS A 568 13.89 5.04 -6.58
N ALA A 569 13.79 6.12 -5.79
CA ALA A 569 14.64 6.36 -4.63
C ALA A 569 14.45 5.28 -3.55
N GLY A 570 13.20 4.88 -3.30
CA GLY A 570 12.86 3.76 -2.41
C GLY A 570 13.47 2.44 -2.88
N ARG A 571 13.36 2.12 -4.18
CA ARG A 571 13.94 0.89 -4.74
C ARG A 571 15.47 0.88 -4.68
N MET A 572 16.11 2.03 -4.91
CA MET A 572 17.56 2.19 -4.75
C MET A 572 17.99 1.99 -3.29
N ALA A 573 17.28 2.60 -2.34
CA ALA A 573 17.54 2.46 -0.90
C ALA A 573 17.40 1.02 -0.40
N LEU A 574 16.36 0.31 -0.85
CA LEU A 574 16.10 -1.10 -0.51
C LEU A 574 17.25 -2.01 -0.98
N ASN A 575 17.60 -1.94 -2.27
CA ASN A 575 18.68 -2.73 -2.85
C ASN A 575 20.02 -2.41 -2.14
N HIS A 576 20.30 -1.14 -1.84
CA HIS A 576 21.53 -0.72 -1.16
C HIS A 576 21.60 -1.16 0.32
N ALA A 577 20.46 -1.36 0.99
CA ALA A 577 20.40 -1.88 2.36
C ALA A 577 20.74 -3.39 2.45
N GLY A 578 20.86 -4.08 1.31
CA GLY A 578 21.21 -5.49 1.23
C GLY A 578 20.02 -6.44 1.24
N TYR A 579 18.85 -5.98 0.79
CA TYR A 579 17.72 -6.86 0.45
C TYR A 579 17.89 -7.36 -1.00
N PRO A 580 17.47 -8.60 -1.32
CA PRO A 580 17.60 -9.14 -2.66
C PRO A 580 16.66 -8.42 -3.65
N ASN A 581 16.97 -8.54 -4.93
CA ASN A 581 16.14 -7.98 -6.01
C ASN A 581 14.78 -8.66 -6.17
N SER A 582 14.52 -9.78 -5.48
CA SER A 582 13.24 -10.49 -5.42
C SER A 582 12.21 -9.84 -4.51
N THR A 583 12.61 -9.25 -3.38
CA THR A 583 11.74 -8.44 -2.50
C THR A 583 11.10 -7.33 -3.34
N SER A 584 9.80 -7.10 -3.29
CA SER A 584 9.09 -6.00 -3.96
C SER A 584 9.17 -4.69 -3.14
N LEU A 585 8.61 -3.61 -3.69
CA LEU A 585 8.52 -2.31 -3.02
C LEU A 585 7.38 -1.50 -3.65
N PHE A 586 6.52 -0.92 -2.81
CA PHE A 586 5.57 0.10 -3.22
C PHE A 586 5.77 1.41 -2.46
N THR A 587 5.19 2.49 -2.97
CA THR A 587 5.20 3.81 -2.32
C THR A 587 3.79 4.29 -2.06
N ALA A 588 3.51 4.67 -0.82
CA ALA A 588 2.22 5.22 -0.41
C ALA A 588 2.31 6.72 -0.14
N ASN A 589 1.35 7.48 -0.64
CA ASN A 589 1.16 8.89 -0.28
C ASN A 589 -0.25 9.09 0.30
N ARG A 590 -0.30 9.40 1.60
CA ARG A 590 -1.47 9.96 2.30
C ARG A 590 -0.97 11.15 3.15
N ALA A 591 -0.27 12.09 2.49
CA ALA A 591 0.39 13.24 3.10
C ALA A 591 1.08 12.89 4.44
N CYS A 592 0.73 13.58 5.53
CA CYS A 592 1.32 13.40 6.86
C CYS A 592 1.22 11.96 7.43
N ALA A 593 0.28 11.15 6.95
CA ALA A 593 0.06 9.77 7.41
C ALA A 593 0.71 8.68 6.54
N SER A 594 1.50 9.05 5.53
CA SER A 594 1.96 8.13 4.49
C SER A 594 2.63 6.83 5.01
N SER A 595 3.52 6.91 6.01
CA SER A 595 4.16 5.70 6.59
C SER A 595 3.28 4.92 7.57
N LEU A 596 2.31 5.56 8.24
CA LEU A 596 1.28 4.82 9.00
C LEU A 596 0.33 4.10 8.04
N GLN A 597 0.07 4.69 6.87
CA GLN A 597 -0.63 4.03 5.77
C GLN A 597 0.18 2.86 5.20
N SER A 598 1.51 2.98 5.05
CA SER A 598 2.37 1.85 4.65
C SER A 598 2.33 0.69 5.64
N ILE A 599 2.49 0.97 6.95
CA ILE A 599 2.36 -0.04 8.01
C ILE A 599 0.99 -0.73 7.92
N SER A 600 -0.08 0.03 7.70
CA SER A 600 -1.44 -0.52 7.56
C SER A 600 -1.70 -1.26 6.24
N LEU A 601 -0.90 -1.05 5.19
CA LEU A 601 -1.00 -1.78 3.92
C LEU A 601 -0.26 -3.11 4.01
N VAL A 602 1.01 -3.08 4.47
CA VAL A 602 1.80 -4.29 4.74
C VAL A 602 1.09 -5.21 5.74
N ALA A 603 0.49 -4.66 6.80
CA ALA A 603 -0.32 -5.45 7.72
C ALA A 603 -1.56 -6.09 7.06
N ALA A 604 -2.18 -5.43 6.08
CA ALA A 604 -3.31 -5.98 5.33
C ALA A 604 -2.87 -7.05 4.31
N GLU A 605 -1.70 -6.89 3.70
CA GLU A 605 -1.08 -7.89 2.81
C GLU A 605 -0.74 -9.17 3.58
N ILE A 606 -0.15 -9.05 4.78
CA ILE A 606 0.11 -10.20 5.68
C ILE A 606 -1.19 -10.83 6.17
N GLN A 607 -2.21 -10.02 6.50
CA GLN A 607 -3.52 -10.51 6.95
C GLN A 607 -4.30 -11.25 5.85
N ASN A 608 -4.15 -10.83 4.59
CA ASN A 608 -4.77 -11.46 3.43
C ASN A 608 -3.96 -12.65 2.88
N GLY A 609 -2.74 -12.90 3.37
CA GLY A 609 -1.86 -13.96 2.87
C GLY A 609 -1.26 -13.66 1.49
N MET A 610 -1.07 -12.38 1.15
CA MET A 610 -0.30 -11.97 -0.03
C MET A 610 1.21 -12.05 0.19
N VAL A 611 1.63 -11.86 1.45
CA VAL A 611 3.00 -11.90 1.96
C VAL A 611 2.98 -12.52 3.36
N ASP A 612 4.13 -12.96 3.87
CA ASP A 612 4.28 -13.43 5.25
C ASP A 612 5.18 -12.52 6.10
N VAL A 613 6.13 -11.80 5.48
CA VAL A 613 6.97 -10.78 6.13
C VAL A 613 7.06 -9.53 5.24
N GLY A 614 6.92 -8.34 5.84
CA GLY A 614 7.06 -7.08 5.12
C GLY A 614 7.49 -5.92 6.00
N ILE A 615 7.85 -4.79 5.39
CA ILE A 615 8.33 -3.60 6.12
C ILE A 615 7.47 -2.37 5.81
N GLY A 616 6.82 -1.83 6.84
CA GLY A 616 6.14 -0.54 6.79
C GLY A 616 7.10 0.59 7.14
N ALA A 617 7.52 1.37 6.14
CA ALA A 617 8.54 2.41 6.26
C ALA A 617 8.06 3.78 5.75
N GLY A 618 8.93 4.78 5.85
CA GLY A 618 8.80 6.06 5.16
C GLY A 618 10.05 6.93 5.24
N MET A 619 10.13 7.89 4.34
CA MET A 619 11.23 8.85 4.22
C MET A 619 10.70 10.22 3.80
N GLU A 620 11.37 11.28 4.22
CA GLU A 620 11.22 12.60 3.61
C GLU A 620 12.53 13.39 3.69
N SER A 621 12.85 14.12 2.62
CA SER A 621 13.83 15.20 2.65
C SER A 621 13.12 16.45 2.14
N MET A 622 12.62 17.25 3.09
CA MET A 622 11.99 18.52 2.79
C MET A 622 13.04 19.54 2.32
N THR A 623 14.29 19.46 2.78
CA THR A 623 15.42 20.26 2.24
C THR A 623 15.50 20.14 0.71
N ARG A 624 15.41 18.91 0.18
CA ARG A 624 15.55 18.64 -1.25
C ARG A 624 14.24 18.78 -2.05
N ASN A 625 13.06 18.73 -1.40
CA ASN A 625 11.79 18.57 -2.12
C ASN A 625 10.66 19.55 -1.75
N TYR A 626 10.78 20.44 -0.76
CA TYR A 626 9.64 21.20 -0.25
C TYR A 626 8.93 22.08 -1.30
N GLY A 627 9.64 23.03 -1.92
CA GLY A 627 9.13 24.18 -2.70
C GLY A 627 7.79 24.03 -3.44
N SER A 628 7.83 23.88 -4.76
CA SER A 628 6.62 23.78 -5.62
C SER A 628 5.97 22.38 -5.61
N LYS A 629 6.49 21.44 -4.81
CA LYS A 629 5.95 20.08 -4.67
C LYS A 629 4.99 19.95 -3.48
N ALA A 630 5.11 20.82 -2.46
CA ALA A 630 4.23 20.81 -1.28
C ALA A 630 2.85 21.45 -1.56
N VAL A 631 2.75 22.37 -2.52
CA VAL A 631 1.49 22.95 -3.00
C VAL A 631 1.54 23.03 -4.54
N PRO A 632 0.61 22.40 -5.28
CA PRO A 632 0.57 22.47 -6.74
C PRO A 632 0.42 23.91 -7.26
N VAL A 633 1.42 24.39 -7.98
CA VAL A 633 1.44 25.76 -8.56
C VAL A 633 0.66 25.86 -9.87
N ASP A 634 0.67 24.78 -10.67
CA ASP A 634 -0.21 24.59 -11.81
C ASP A 634 -1.33 23.63 -11.42
N VAL A 635 -2.57 24.03 -11.74
CA VAL A 635 -3.81 23.33 -11.36
C VAL A 635 -4.83 23.64 -12.44
N TRP A 636 -5.50 22.60 -12.96
CA TRP A 636 -6.55 22.72 -13.97
C TRP A 636 -7.53 23.86 -13.60
N PRO A 637 -7.68 24.92 -14.43
CA PRO A 637 -8.38 26.15 -14.01
C PRO A 637 -9.79 25.93 -13.48
N ALA A 638 -10.54 24.95 -14.01
CA ALA A 638 -11.88 24.61 -13.54
C ALA A 638 -11.95 24.19 -12.05
N LEU A 639 -10.85 23.65 -11.49
CA LEU A 639 -10.75 23.36 -10.05
C LEU A 639 -10.39 24.63 -9.25
N ARG A 640 -9.48 25.45 -9.79
CA ARG A 640 -9.05 26.72 -9.19
C ARG A 640 -10.20 27.72 -9.06
N THR A 641 -11.10 27.74 -10.05
CA THR A 641 -12.32 28.59 -10.07
C THR A 641 -13.59 27.81 -9.75
N SER A 642 -13.50 26.59 -9.22
CA SER A 642 -14.68 25.78 -8.88
C SER A 642 -15.53 26.50 -7.84
N GLU A 643 -16.86 26.53 -8.00
CA GLU A 643 -17.78 27.13 -7.03
C GLU A 643 -17.73 26.43 -5.67
N ALA A 644 -17.51 25.11 -5.69
CA ALA A 644 -17.40 24.27 -4.51
C ALA A 644 -16.17 24.65 -3.65
N LYS A 645 -16.43 25.29 -2.50
CA LYS A 645 -15.39 25.78 -1.57
C LYS A 645 -14.33 24.71 -1.23
N HIS A 646 -14.74 23.50 -0.86
CA HIS A 646 -13.83 22.41 -0.51
C HIS A 646 -12.88 22.00 -1.65
N VAL A 647 -13.27 22.16 -2.93
CA VAL A 647 -12.38 21.88 -4.07
C VAL A 647 -11.22 22.87 -4.12
N ARG A 648 -11.50 24.16 -3.85
CA ARG A 648 -10.48 25.21 -3.79
C ARG A 648 -9.60 25.07 -2.55
N ASP A 649 -10.19 24.67 -1.42
CA ASP A 649 -9.48 24.53 -0.13
C ASP A 649 -8.46 23.37 -0.13
N CYS A 650 -8.57 22.39 -1.04
CA CYS A 650 -7.58 21.31 -1.17
C CYS A 650 -6.15 21.78 -1.45
N VAL A 651 -5.94 23.01 -1.97
CA VAL A 651 -4.61 23.62 -2.14
C VAL A 651 -4.30 24.71 -1.11
N MET A 652 -5.10 24.83 -0.04
CA MET A 652 -4.86 25.80 1.03
C MET A 652 -3.56 25.45 1.78
N PRO A 653 -2.62 26.42 1.97
CA PRO A 653 -1.45 26.23 2.81
C PRO A 653 -1.85 25.76 4.21
N MET A 654 -1.25 24.68 4.70
CA MET A 654 -1.61 24.04 5.98
C MET A 654 -1.53 25.01 7.18
N GLY A 655 -0.65 26.02 7.12
CA GLY A 655 -0.59 27.09 8.11
C GLY A 655 -1.86 27.94 8.20
N LEU A 656 -2.59 28.15 7.11
CA LEU A 656 -3.90 28.82 7.15
C LEU A 656 -4.99 27.91 7.72
N THR A 657 -4.93 26.60 7.47
CA THR A 657 -5.85 25.64 8.12
C THR A 657 -5.64 25.59 9.64
N SER A 658 -4.41 25.80 10.10
CA SER A 658 -4.10 25.99 11.53
C SER A 658 -4.77 27.24 12.12
N GLU A 659 -4.71 28.39 11.42
CA GLU A 659 -5.41 29.59 11.88
C GLU A 659 -6.94 29.40 11.85
N ASN A 660 -7.49 28.76 10.81
CA ASN A 660 -8.92 28.47 10.73
C ASN A 660 -9.40 27.59 11.90
N VAL A 661 -8.65 26.55 12.28
CA VAL A 661 -8.94 25.72 13.47
C VAL A 661 -8.83 26.55 14.75
N ALA A 662 -7.82 27.42 14.86
CA ALA A 662 -7.61 28.26 16.04
C ALA A 662 -8.67 29.37 16.24
N GLU A 663 -9.28 29.79 15.13
CA GLU A 663 -10.37 30.77 15.03
C GLU A 663 -11.73 30.07 15.28
N ARG A 664 -12.06 29.05 14.47
CA ARG A 664 -13.33 28.29 14.49
C ARG A 664 -13.63 27.61 15.83
N TYR A 665 -12.59 27.18 16.56
CA TYR A 665 -12.73 26.39 17.80
C TYR A 665 -12.12 27.04 19.06
N GLY A 666 -11.86 28.36 19.03
CA GLY A 666 -11.44 29.10 20.24
C GLY A 666 -10.15 28.59 20.87
N VAL A 667 -9.11 28.34 20.05
CA VAL A 667 -7.80 27.90 20.54
C VAL A 667 -6.84 29.08 20.58
N ASP A 668 -6.68 29.68 21.75
CA ASP A 668 -5.91 30.92 21.90
C ASP A 668 -4.39 30.73 21.93
N ARG A 669 -3.69 31.81 21.61
CA ARG A 669 -2.22 31.85 21.47
C ARG A 669 -1.50 31.32 22.71
N GLY A 670 -1.99 31.64 23.91
CA GLY A 670 -1.36 31.20 25.17
C GLY A 670 -1.30 29.68 25.34
N ILE A 671 -2.38 28.96 25.05
CA ILE A 671 -2.41 27.50 25.16
C ILE A 671 -1.63 26.82 24.01
N GLN A 672 -1.58 27.44 22.82
CA GLN A 672 -0.73 26.97 21.72
C GLN A 672 0.76 27.05 22.08
N ASP A 673 1.20 28.18 22.65
CA ASP A 673 2.58 28.39 23.07
C ASP A 673 2.93 27.54 24.32
N GLN A 674 1.97 27.28 25.22
CA GLN A 674 2.15 26.36 26.34
C GLN A 674 2.40 24.91 25.87
N VAL A 675 1.57 24.38 24.95
CA VAL A 675 1.76 23.04 24.37
C VAL A 675 3.10 22.92 23.65
N ALA A 676 3.51 23.97 22.93
CA ALA A 676 4.78 24.02 22.23
C ALA A 676 6.01 24.03 23.17
N ALA A 677 5.97 24.82 24.24
CA ALA A 677 7.01 24.82 25.26
C ALA A 677 7.11 23.45 25.96
N GLU A 678 5.98 22.86 26.34
CA GLU A 678 5.93 21.55 27.01
C GLU A 678 6.42 20.42 26.09
N SER A 679 6.13 20.45 24.79
CA SER A 679 6.69 19.51 23.80
C SER A 679 8.23 19.59 23.77
N HIS A 680 8.79 20.81 23.80
CA HIS A 680 10.24 21.01 23.89
C HIS A 680 10.85 20.54 25.23
N VAL A 681 10.18 20.79 26.36
CA VAL A 681 10.62 20.31 27.70
C VAL A 681 10.62 18.77 27.74
N ARG A 682 9.56 18.12 27.24
CA ARG A 682 9.47 16.65 27.17
C ARG A 682 10.53 16.04 26.27
N ALA A 683 10.78 16.62 25.10
CA ALA A 683 11.83 16.17 24.19
C ALA A 683 13.25 16.36 24.75
N ALA A 684 13.51 17.48 25.41
CA ALA A 684 14.78 17.71 26.10
C ALA A 684 15.01 16.65 27.20
N ARG A 685 14.02 16.43 28.07
CA ARG A 685 14.06 15.37 29.10
C ARG A 685 14.31 13.98 28.49
N ALA A 686 13.60 13.62 27.42
CA ALA A 686 13.73 12.31 26.78
C ALA A 686 15.11 12.11 26.13
N ARG A 687 15.65 13.15 25.47
CA ARG A 687 17.02 13.17 24.93
C ARG A 687 18.07 13.04 26.04
N ASP A 688 17.93 13.83 27.11
CA ASP A 688 18.94 13.93 28.17
C ASP A 688 18.93 12.68 29.08
N ALA A 689 17.85 11.91 29.08
CA ALA A 689 17.72 10.60 29.72
C ALA A 689 17.98 9.41 28.77
N GLY A 690 18.44 9.63 27.53
CA GLY A 690 18.80 8.57 26.56
C GLY A 690 17.61 7.77 26.00
N TRP A 691 16.36 8.25 26.15
CA TRP A 691 15.15 7.51 25.77
C TRP A 691 14.96 7.33 24.25
N PHE A 692 15.77 8.03 23.45
CA PHE A 692 15.81 7.88 22.00
C PHE A 692 16.91 6.92 21.50
N ASP A 693 17.85 6.52 22.36
CA ASP A 693 19.07 5.82 21.93
C ASP A 693 18.79 4.38 21.43
N SER A 694 17.68 3.77 21.86
CA SER A 694 17.22 2.45 21.39
C SER A 694 16.44 2.49 20.06
N GLN A 695 15.93 3.67 19.67
CA GLN A 695 15.11 3.85 18.47
C GLN A 695 15.84 4.59 17.34
N ILE A 696 16.87 5.39 17.66
CA ILE A 696 17.68 6.12 16.68
C ILE A 696 18.76 5.23 16.08
N VAL A 697 18.78 5.19 14.75
CA VAL A 697 19.83 4.62 13.91
C VAL A 697 20.80 5.75 13.51
N PRO A 698 22.07 5.72 13.93
CA PRO A 698 23.07 6.70 13.50
C PRO A 698 23.19 6.79 11.98
N VAL A 699 23.18 8.02 11.44
CA VAL A 699 23.31 8.28 10.00
C VAL A 699 24.66 8.94 9.73
N THR A 700 25.57 8.19 9.10
CA THR A 700 26.82 8.75 8.55
C THR A 700 26.56 9.30 7.15
N THR A 701 26.76 10.59 6.96
CA THR A 701 26.43 11.34 5.72
C THR A 701 27.46 12.41 5.44
N ARG A 702 27.42 12.98 4.22
CA ARG A 702 28.12 14.22 3.87
C ARG A 702 27.50 15.41 4.61
N PHE A 703 28.33 16.41 4.92
CA PHE A 703 27.93 17.70 5.46
C PHE A 703 28.88 18.80 4.96
N GLN A 704 28.30 19.92 4.55
CA GLN A 704 29.03 21.11 4.12
C GLN A 704 28.54 22.31 4.93
N GLU A 705 29.43 23.04 5.62
CA GLU A 705 29.03 24.28 6.28
C GLU A 705 28.58 25.32 5.25
N VAL A 706 27.63 26.18 5.64
CA VAL A 706 27.14 27.28 4.78
C VAL A 706 27.07 28.59 5.55
N ASP A 707 27.35 29.70 4.86
CA ASP A 707 27.23 31.04 5.44
C ASP A 707 25.76 31.47 5.63
N LYS A 708 25.55 32.72 6.07
CA LYS A 708 24.20 33.27 6.27
C LYS A 708 23.43 33.51 4.97
N GLN A 709 24.12 33.45 3.83
CA GLN A 709 23.62 33.67 2.47
C GLN A 709 23.36 32.34 1.74
N GLY A 710 23.87 31.22 2.27
CA GLY A 710 23.72 29.87 1.72
C GLY A 710 24.92 29.39 0.87
N ASN A 711 26.01 30.16 0.80
CA ASN A 711 27.22 29.75 0.09
C ASN A 711 27.95 28.65 0.86
N LYS A 712 28.58 27.70 0.16
CA LYS A 712 29.43 26.67 0.79
C LYS A 712 30.64 27.33 1.48
N VAL A 713 30.92 26.93 2.72
CA VAL A 713 32.08 27.34 3.52
C VAL A 713 32.85 26.10 3.98
N GLY A 714 34.18 26.16 3.94
CA GLY A 714 35.05 25.03 4.27
C GLY A 714 34.99 23.88 3.24
N GLU A 715 35.62 22.77 3.58
CA GLU A 715 35.58 21.53 2.78
C GLU A 715 34.33 20.69 3.13
N GLU A 716 33.92 19.80 2.22
CA GLU A 716 32.83 18.84 2.50
C GLU A 716 33.35 17.74 3.43
N GLN A 717 32.68 17.56 4.57
CA GLN A 717 33.07 16.62 5.62
C GLN A 717 32.11 15.42 5.68
N GLN A 718 32.55 14.33 6.29
CA GLN A 718 31.67 13.23 6.68
C GLN A 718 31.37 13.34 8.18
N ILE A 719 30.09 13.34 8.54
CA ILE A 719 29.62 13.38 9.94
C ILE A 719 28.69 12.21 10.23
N THR A 720 28.62 11.79 11.49
CA THR A 720 27.65 10.80 11.98
C THR A 720 26.64 11.47 12.88
N VAL A 721 25.41 11.59 12.41
CA VAL A 721 24.30 12.21 13.12
C VAL A 721 23.63 11.17 14.01
N THR A 722 23.49 11.48 15.30
CA THR A 722 23.02 10.55 16.35
C THR A 722 21.88 11.09 17.20
N ARG A 723 21.45 12.36 17.02
CA ARG A 723 20.47 13.04 17.88
C ARG A 723 19.60 14.01 17.07
N ASP A 724 18.37 14.21 17.53
CA ASP A 724 17.41 15.13 16.90
C ASP A 724 17.81 16.60 17.14
N ASP A 725 18.11 17.37 16.08
CA ASP A 725 18.58 18.76 16.21
C ASP A 725 17.47 19.82 16.28
N GLY A 726 16.20 19.39 16.19
CA GLY A 726 15.02 20.23 16.41
C GLY A 726 14.86 20.72 17.86
N ILE A 727 15.38 19.97 18.84
CA ILE A 727 15.09 20.17 20.27
C ILE A 727 15.76 21.45 20.80
N ARG A 728 15.00 22.28 21.52
CA ARG A 728 15.45 23.52 22.15
C ARG A 728 15.29 23.43 23.67
N THR A 729 16.33 23.77 24.41
CA THR A 729 16.31 23.91 25.86
C THR A 729 15.89 25.33 26.25
N GLY A 730 15.27 25.50 27.42
CA GLY A 730 14.88 26.82 27.94
C GLY A 730 13.74 27.51 27.18
N VAL A 731 12.95 26.78 26.38
CA VAL A 731 11.74 27.32 25.75
C VAL A 731 10.65 27.47 26.81
N THR A 732 10.04 28.65 26.86
CA THR A 732 8.90 28.96 27.75
C THR A 732 7.78 29.62 26.94
N ALA A 733 6.56 29.62 27.48
CA ALA A 733 5.42 30.25 26.81
C ALA A 733 5.63 31.76 26.61
N GLU A 734 6.31 32.45 27.54
CA GLU A 734 6.60 33.89 27.47
C GLU A 734 7.72 34.21 26.46
N ALA A 735 8.61 33.26 26.19
CA ALA A 735 9.58 33.35 25.10
C ALA A 735 8.91 33.14 23.74
N LEU A 736 8.02 32.14 23.64
CA LEU A 736 7.24 31.86 22.43
C LEU A 736 6.24 32.98 22.09
N ALA A 737 5.61 33.61 23.09
CA ALA A 737 4.66 34.71 22.91
C ALA A 737 5.25 35.91 22.12
N LYS A 738 6.58 36.08 22.16
CA LYS A 738 7.31 37.14 21.43
C LYS A 738 7.50 36.82 19.94
N LEU A 739 7.21 35.61 19.50
CA LEU A 739 7.27 35.22 18.09
C LEU A 739 6.11 35.82 17.30
N LYS A 740 6.44 36.36 16.12
CA LYS A 740 5.46 36.88 15.17
C LYS A 740 4.60 35.75 14.57
N PRO A 741 3.34 36.01 14.24
CA PRO A 741 2.50 35.12 13.43
C PRO A 741 3.17 34.75 12.11
N ALA A 742 2.94 33.51 11.64
CA ALA A 742 3.64 32.95 10.48
C ALA A 742 2.81 32.94 9.18
N PHE A 743 1.47 33.02 9.25
CA PHE A 743 0.59 32.80 8.09
C PHE A 743 -0.48 33.89 7.87
N LYS A 744 -1.11 34.41 8.93
CA LYS A 744 -1.94 35.64 8.92
C LYS A 744 -1.26 36.72 9.79
N PRO A 745 -1.34 38.04 9.49
CA PRO A 745 -0.68 39.08 10.30
C PRO A 745 -1.16 39.15 11.76
N ASP A 746 -2.42 38.80 11.97
CA ASP A 746 -3.19 38.69 13.22
C ASP A 746 -3.32 37.23 13.72
N GLY A 747 -2.62 36.30 13.07
CA GLY A 747 -2.70 34.87 13.32
C GLY A 747 -2.18 34.44 14.70
N LYS A 748 -2.61 33.25 15.15
CA LYS A 748 -2.16 32.64 16.40
C LYS A 748 -1.01 31.66 16.17
N SER A 749 -0.84 31.18 14.94
CA SER A 749 0.17 30.19 14.58
C SER A 749 1.52 30.84 14.28
N THR A 750 2.60 30.30 14.85
CA THR A 750 3.97 30.80 14.71
C THR A 750 4.96 29.68 14.41
N ALA A 751 6.17 30.03 13.97
CA ALA A 751 7.25 29.07 13.78
C ALA A 751 7.71 28.36 15.08
N GLY A 752 7.25 28.79 16.26
CA GLY A 752 7.54 28.14 17.54
C GLY A 752 6.43 27.23 18.06
N ASN A 753 5.19 27.41 17.58
CA ASN A 753 4.04 26.54 17.92
C ASN A 753 3.54 25.69 16.73
N SER A 754 4.32 25.66 15.65
CA SER A 754 4.16 24.79 14.48
C SER A 754 5.23 23.69 14.49
N SER A 755 4.95 22.57 13.82
CA SER A 755 5.97 21.55 13.56
C SER A 755 7.14 22.08 12.74
N GLN A 756 8.34 21.56 13.01
CA GLN A 756 9.54 21.94 12.26
C GLN A 756 9.59 21.21 10.91
N ILE A 757 9.87 21.96 9.84
CA ILE A 757 10.25 21.42 8.52
C ILE A 757 11.54 20.62 8.71
N SER A 758 11.50 19.32 8.40
CA SER A 758 12.53 18.37 8.80
C SER A 758 12.77 17.25 7.78
N ASP A 759 13.97 16.69 7.83
CA ASP A 759 14.40 15.53 7.06
C ASP A 759 14.55 14.32 7.98
N GLY A 760 14.22 13.12 7.50
CA GLY A 760 14.32 11.88 8.28
C GLY A 760 13.65 10.66 7.63
N ALA A 761 13.91 9.47 8.16
CA ALA A 761 13.29 8.21 7.74
C ALA A 761 12.98 7.29 8.93
N ALA A 762 12.05 6.35 8.75
CA ALA A 762 11.70 5.32 9.74
C ALA A 762 11.21 4.03 9.07
N ALA A 763 11.38 2.89 9.73
CA ALA A 763 10.98 1.58 9.24
C ALA A 763 10.51 0.65 10.37
N THR A 764 9.48 -0.14 10.11
CA THR A 764 8.89 -1.12 11.03
C THR A 764 8.76 -2.47 10.35
N LEU A 765 9.38 -3.52 10.90
CA LEU A 765 9.33 -4.89 10.40
C LEU A 765 8.12 -5.61 10.97
N LEU A 766 7.24 -6.13 10.09
CA LEU A 766 6.02 -6.84 10.44
C LEU A 766 6.02 -8.26 9.83
N MET A 767 5.41 -9.21 10.54
CA MET A 767 5.12 -10.56 10.04
C MET A 767 3.92 -11.17 10.76
N ARG A 768 3.44 -12.32 10.32
CA ARG A 768 2.41 -13.08 11.05
C ARG A 768 3.03 -13.76 12.28
N ARG A 769 2.31 -13.85 13.42
CA ARG A 769 2.84 -14.51 14.63
C ARG A 769 3.21 -15.98 14.39
N SER A 770 2.46 -16.71 13.56
CA SER A 770 2.81 -18.08 13.19
C SER A 770 4.18 -18.13 12.51
N THR A 771 4.40 -17.32 11.47
CA THR A 771 5.69 -17.15 10.78
C THR A 771 6.81 -16.77 11.75
N ALA A 772 6.57 -15.82 12.66
CA ALA A 772 7.55 -15.47 13.71
C ALA A 772 7.89 -16.66 14.64
N THR A 773 6.97 -17.59 14.84
CA THR A 773 7.16 -18.78 15.69
C THR A 773 7.82 -19.92 14.94
N GLU A 774 7.45 -20.12 13.66
CA GLU A 774 8.06 -21.09 12.74
C GLU A 774 9.54 -20.75 12.45
N LEU A 775 9.88 -19.46 12.38
CA LEU A 775 11.26 -18.96 12.26
C LEU A 775 12.03 -18.91 13.60
N GLY A 776 11.41 -19.29 14.73
CA GLY A 776 12.04 -19.22 16.06
C GLY A 776 12.20 -17.80 16.64
N LEU A 777 11.61 -16.80 15.99
CA LEU A 777 11.70 -15.37 16.33
C LEU A 777 10.66 -14.91 17.37
N SER A 778 9.91 -15.82 18.03
CA SER A 778 8.88 -15.43 19.02
C SER A 778 9.41 -14.53 20.15
N GLY A 779 10.67 -14.71 20.55
CA GLY A 779 11.35 -13.86 21.55
C GLY A 779 11.82 -12.50 21.04
N ARG A 780 11.65 -12.20 19.74
CA ARG A 780 11.94 -10.89 19.12
C ARG A 780 10.69 -10.00 18.97
N ILE A 781 9.50 -10.51 19.29
CA ILE A 781 8.24 -9.76 19.17
C ILE A 781 8.20 -8.65 20.23
N MET A 782 8.25 -7.38 19.80
CA MET A 782 8.12 -6.20 20.68
C MET A 782 6.65 -5.75 20.86
N GLY A 783 5.74 -6.32 20.08
CA GLY A 783 4.33 -5.98 20.06
C GLY A 783 3.62 -6.41 18.78
N LYS A 784 2.43 -5.87 18.55
CA LYS A 784 1.61 -6.13 17.36
C LYS A 784 0.82 -4.90 16.89
N PHE A 785 0.53 -4.86 15.60
CA PHE A 785 -0.44 -3.96 15.00
C PHE A 785 -1.84 -4.58 15.10
N VAL A 786 -2.79 -3.86 15.69
CA VAL A 786 -4.17 -4.32 15.90
C VAL A 786 -5.12 -3.81 14.82
N GLY A 787 -4.83 -2.64 14.24
CA GLY A 787 -5.56 -2.08 13.12
C GLY A 787 -5.49 -0.57 13.04
N ALA A 788 -5.91 -0.03 11.89
CA ALA A 788 -6.01 1.41 11.66
C ALA A 788 -7.36 1.79 11.03
N THR A 789 -7.65 3.09 11.02
CA THR A 789 -8.77 3.67 10.29
C THR A 789 -8.46 5.07 9.76
N THR A 790 -9.19 5.49 8.73
CA THR A 790 -9.10 6.82 8.12
C THR A 790 -10.48 7.49 8.09
N VAL A 791 -10.47 8.82 8.03
CA VAL A 791 -11.66 9.70 7.95
C VAL A 791 -11.38 10.86 7.00
N GLY A 792 -12.44 11.43 6.42
CA GLY A 792 -12.41 12.74 5.77
C GLY A 792 -12.99 13.83 6.69
N CYS A 793 -12.62 15.07 6.42
CA CYS A 793 -13.12 16.32 7.04
C CYS A 793 -12.95 17.45 6.03
N ASP A 794 -13.42 18.66 6.32
CA ASP A 794 -13.27 19.77 5.37
C ASP A 794 -11.77 20.16 5.20
N PRO A 795 -11.28 20.40 3.97
CA PRO A 795 -9.84 20.66 3.76
C PRO A 795 -9.31 21.91 4.48
N ASP A 796 -10.17 22.91 4.74
CA ASP A 796 -9.78 24.14 5.42
C ASP A 796 -9.58 24.00 6.94
N GLU A 797 -9.95 22.85 7.51
CA GLU A 797 -9.86 22.51 8.94
C GLU A 797 -9.16 21.17 9.19
N MET A 798 -8.41 20.65 8.20
CA MET A 798 -7.80 19.29 8.18
C MET A 798 -7.09 18.84 9.46
N GLY A 799 -6.66 19.79 10.30
CA GLY A 799 -6.20 19.59 11.67
C GLY A 799 -7.14 18.74 12.55
N ILE A 800 -8.46 18.79 12.35
CA ILE A 800 -9.43 18.03 13.16
C ILE A 800 -9.39 16.50 12.95
N GLY A 801 -8.61 16.03 11.97
CA GLY A 801 -8.51 14.62 11.60
C GLY A 801 -8.36 13.61 12.76
N PRO A 802 -7.49 13.81 13.78
CA PRO A 802 -7.37 12.91 14.93
C PRO A 802 -8.65 12.80 15.76
N ALA A 803 -9.36 13.92 15.98
CA ALA A 803 -10.60 13.95 16.75
C ALA A 803 -11.71 13.08 16.13
N LEU A 804 -11.68 12.92 14.80
CA LEU A 804 -12.61 12.05 14.07
C LEU A 804 -12.08 10.62 13.89
N ALA A 805 -10.76 10.45 13.71
CA ALA A 805 -10.14 9.15 13.46
C ALA A 805 -10.05 8.27 14.73
N ILE A 806 -9.72 8.87 15.88
CA ILE A 806 -9.53 8.14 17.14
C ILE A 806 -10.84 7.48 17.62
N PRO A 807 -11.99 8.19 17.73
CA PRO A 807 -13.23 7.56 18.18
C PRO A 807 -13.71 6.47 17.22
N LYS A 808 -13.54 6.67 15.90
CA LYS A 808 -13.86 5.66 14.89
C LYS A 808 -13.01 4.38 15.07
N LEU A 809 -11.71 4.52 15.38
CA LEU A 809 -10.83 3.39 15.64
C LEU A 809 -11.21 2.64 16.91
N LEU A 810 -11.36 3.37 18.03
CA LEU A 810 -11.71 2.80 19.32
C LEU A 810 -13.07 2.12 19.29
N ASN A 811 -14.09 2.74 18.69
CA ASN A 811 -15.42 2.14 18.51
C ASN A 811 -15.37 0.86 17.64
N ARG A 812 -14.51 0.80 16.61
CA ARG A 812 -14.35 -0.40 15.76
C ARG A 812 -13.70 -1.57 16.51
N LEU A 813 -12.77 -1.28 17.42
CA LEU A 813 -12.14 -2.26 18.31
C LEU A 813 -12.96 -2.50 19.60
N GLY A 814 -13.98 -1.67 19.84
CA GLY A 814 -14.86 -1.70 21.00
C GLY A 814 -14.17 -1.32 22.31
N LEU A 815 -13.10 -0.53 22.24
CA LEU A 815 -12.31 0.03 23.35
C LEU A 815 -12.78 1.46 23.70
N LYS A 816 -12.30 1.97 24.84
CA LYS A 816 -12.45 3.35 25.29
C LYS A 816 -11.09 4.08 25.24
N LYS A 817 -11.08 5.38 25.57
CA LYS A 817 -9.83 6.16 25.66
C LYS A 817 -9.07 5.88 26.96
N GLU A 818 -9.77 5.45 28.00
CA GLU A 818 -9.22 5.04 29.29
C GLU A 818 -8.39 3.76 29.18
N ASP A 819 -8.70 2.90 28.20
CA ASP A 819 -7.97 1.66 27.87
C ASP A 819 -6.61 1.91 27.19
N VAL A 820 -6.24 3.18 26.91
CA VAL A 820 -5.00 3.54 26.21
C VAL A 820 -3.95 4.10 27.18
N ASP A 821 -2.78 3.46 27.21
CA ASP A 821 -1.67 3.86 28.07
C ASP A 821 -0.92 5.06 27.52
N ARG A 822 -0.65 5.05 26.21
CA ARG A 822 0.17 6.07 25.54
C ARG A 822 -0.42 6.53 24.21
N TRP A 823 -0.35 7.83 23.99
CA TRP A 823 -0.81 8.48 22.76
C TRP A 823 0.35 9.20 22.08
N GLU A 824 0.57 8.90 20.81
CA GLU A 824 1.38 9.71 19.90
C GLU A 824 0.43 10.43 18.94
N ILE A 825 0.20 11.73 19.16
CA ILE A 825 -0.65 12.57 18.31
C ILE A 825 0.23 13.62 17.62
N ASN A 826 0.23 13.64 16.29
CA ASN A 826 1.17 14.45 15.52
C ASN A 826 0.92 15.96 15.74
N GLU A 827 1.98 16.68 16.12
CA GLU A 827 1.92 18.10 16.46
C GLU A 827 2.18 18.99 15.25
N ALA A 828 1.45 18.78 14.14
CA ALA A 828 1.64 19.57 12.92
C ALA A 828 1.56 21.09 13.21
N PHE A 829 0.60 21.46 14.06
CA PHE A 829 0.42 22.76 14.70
C PHE A 829 -0.19 22.57 16.09
N ALA A 830 0.14 23.43 17.06
CA ALA A 830 -0.42 23.36 18.41
C ALA A 830 -1.93 23.63 18.45
N SER A 831 -2.44 24.47 17.53
CA SER A 831 -3.87 24.75 17.31
C SER A 831 -4.72 23.47 17.26
N GLN A 832 -4.38 22.55 16.35
CA GLN A 832 -5.11 21.30 16.17
C GLN A 832 -4.84 20.25 17.25
N VAL A 833 -3.66 20.27 17.89
CA VAL A 833 -3.38 19.42 19.06
C VAL A 833 -4.33 19.80 20.20
N VAL A 834 -4.41 21.07 20.56
CA VAL A 834 -5.29 21.54 21.64
C VAL A 834 -6.76 21.30 21.31
N TYR A 835 -7.18 21.51 20.05
CA TYR A 835 -8.53 21.15 19.62
C TYR A 835 -8.82 19.65 19.82
N CYS A 836 -7.97 18.75 19.28
CA CYS A 836 -8.19 17.31 19.39
C CYS A 836 -8.12 16.82 20.85
N LEU A 837 -7.26 17.40 21.68
CA LEU A 837 -7.19 17.10 23.11
C LEU A 837 -8.43 17.54 23.88
N ARG A 838 -9.06 18.67 23.50
CA ARG A 838 -10.33 19.12 24.06
C ARG A 838 -11.49 18.21 23.62
N GLU A 839 -11.64 17.99 22.31
CA GLU A 839 -12.74 17.22 21.71
C GLU A 839 -12.75 15.75 22.19
N LEU A 840 -11.59 15.12 22.29
CA LEU A 840 -11.46 13.75 22.81
C LEU A 840 -11.53 13.68 24.35
N GLY A 841 -11.50 14.84 25.04
CA GLY A 841 -11.35 14.92 26.49
C GLY A 841 -10.07 14.25 26.98
N LEU A 842 -8.95 14.53 26.31
CA LEU A 842 -7.60 14.03 26.60
C LEU A 842 -6.69 15.09 27.23
N MET A 843 -7.17 16.31 27.53
CA MET A 843 -6.38 17.35 28.21
C MET A 843 -5.72 16.85 29.50
N GLU A 844 -6.48 16.20 30.39
CA GLU A 844 -5.97 15.60 31.63
C GLU A 844 -4.91 14.51 31.36
N ALA A 845 -5.07 13.74 30.27
CA ALA A 845 -4.10 12.73 29.86
C ALA A 845 -2.82 13.37 29.28
N TRP A 846 -2.92 14.53 28.61
CA TRP A 846 -1.77 15.30 28.16
C TRP A 846 -1.03 15.96 29.34
N GLU A 847 -1.74 16.51 30.31
CA GLU A 847 -1.19 17.06 31.56
C GLU A 847 -0.46 15.98 32.38
N LYS A 848 -1.07 14.80 32.55
CA LYS A 848 -0.47 13.63 33.20
C LYS A 848 0.68 12.97 32.40
N GLY A 849 1.01 13.46 31.20
CA GLY A 849 2.08 12.89 30.39
C GLY A 849 1.77 11.48 29.86
N LYS A 850 0.53 11.23 29.41
CA LYS A 850 0.17 10.09 28.54
C LYS A 850 0.19 10.45 27.04
N VAL A 851 0.03 11.72 26.67
CA VAL A 851 0.10 12.21 25.28
C VAL A 851 1.46 12.86 25.00
N ASN A 852 2.15 12.40 23.95
CA ASN A 852 3.48 12.85 23.53
C ASN A 852 4.46 13.04 24.72
N PRO A 853 4.63 12.03 25.60
CA PRO A 853 5.38 12.18 26.86
C PRO A 853 6.88 12.43 26.66
N ASP A 854 7.39 12.12 25.47
CA ASP A 854 8.76 12.32 25.04
C ASP A 854 8.90 13.53 24.09
N GLY A 855 7.85 14.37 24.02
CA GLY A 855 7.72 15.46 23.05
C GLY A 855 7.21 14.97 21.69
N GLY A 856 6.62 15.87 20.92
CA GLY A 856 6.08 15.57 19.60
C GLY A 856 6.73 16.40 18.49
N ALA A 857 5.99 16.61 17.39
CA ALA A 857 6.54 17.17 16.15
C ALA A 857 6.89 18.67 16.19
N ILE A 858 6.47 19.42 17.22
CA ILE A 858 6.96 20.79 17.45
C ILE A 858 8.44 20.74 17.87
N ALA A 859 8.79 19.80 18.76
CA ALA A 859 10.17 19.66 19.26
C ALA A 859 11.06 18.74 18.42
N LEU A 860 10.49 17.63 17.92
CA LEU A 860 11.19 16.57 17.18
C LEU A 860 11.11 16.73 15.65
N GLY A 861 10.23 17.60 15.14
CA GLY A 861 10.04 17.82 13.70
C GLY A 861 9.04 16.87 13.01
N HIS A 862 8.65 17.26 11.79
CA HIS A 862 7.64 16.57 10.96
C HIS A 862 8.15 16.29 9.53
N PRO A 863 9.05 15.32 9.34
CA PRO A 863 9.36 14.78 8.00
C PRO A 863 8.13 14.04 7.47
N LEU A 864 7.38 14.67 6.57
CA LEU A 864 5.99 14.30 6.24
C LEU A 864 5.79 12.80 6.02
N GLY A 865 6.47 12.23 5.02
CA GLY A 865 6.39 10.80 4.69
C GLY A 865 6.73 9.86 5.84
N ALA A 866 7.80 10.16 6.58
CA ALA A 866 8.36 9.30 7.63
C ALA A 866 7.63 9.37 8.99
N THR A 867 6.80 10.39 9.22
CA THR A 867 6.32 10.72 10.58
C THR A 867 5.44 9.64 11.21
N GLY A 868 4.62 8.93 10.43
CA GLY A 868 3.80 7.82 10.93
C GLY A 868 4.64 6.69 11.53
N ALA A 869 5.61 6.16 10.77
CA ALA A 869 6.53 5.13 11.27
C ALA A 869 7.47 5.66 12.37
N ARG A 870 7.87 6.95 12.32
CA ARG A 870 8.63 7.61 13.39
C ARG A 870 7.87 7.55 14.71
N MET A 871 6.58 7.89 14.68
CA MET A 871 5.71 7.85 15.86
C MET A 871 5.43 6.43 16.32
N THR A 872 5.28 5.44 15.43
CA THR A 872 5.22 4.02 15.83
C THR A 872 6.49 3.58 16.57
N SER A 873 7.67 3.94 16.06
CA SER A 873 8.96 3.64 16.72
C SER A 873 9.06 4.27 18.11
N THR A 874 8.65 5.53 18.26
CA THR A 874 8.59 6.22 19.56
C THR A 874 7.53 5.62 20.49
N LEU A 875 6.37 5.20 19.97
CA LEU A 875 5.31 4.56 20.75
C LEU A 875 5.76 3.24 21.36
N MET A 876 6.32 2.32 20.56
CA MET A 876 6.69 0.97 21.02
C MET A 876 7.78 1.01 22.09
N HIS A 877 8.84 1.80 21.88
CA HIS A 877 9.90 2.02 22.86
C HIS A 877 9.41 2.80 24.09
N GLY A 878 8.41 3.67 23.90
CA GLY A 878 7.71 4.38 24.95
C GLY A 878 6.95 3.46 25.90
N LEU A 879 6.05 2.64 25.35
CA LEU A 879 5.29 1.63 26.08
C LEU A 879 6.22 0.69 26.85
N ALA A 880 7.29 0.20 26.21
CA ALA A 880 8.25 -0.72 26.83
C ALA A 880 8.97 -0.11 28.04
N ARG A 881 9.36 1.17 27.97
CA ARG A 881 9.98 1.89 29.08
C ARG A 881 8.99 2.25 30.19
N GLN A 882 7.71 2.42 29.86
CA GLN A 882 6.68 2.86 30.80
C GLN A 882 5.84 1.71 31.40
N GLY A 883 6.04 0.47 30.92
CA GLY A 883 5.27 -0.72 31.35
C GLY A 883 3.85 -0.82 30.78
N GLY A 884 3.41 0.14 29.97
CA GLY A 884 2.10 0.13 29.32
C GLY A 884 1.98 -0.93 28.23
N GLU A 885 0.75 -1.26 27.84
CA GLU A 885 0.46 -2.24 26.80
C GLU A 885 -0.21 -1.59 25.57
N VAL A 886 -1.22 -0.73 25.75
CA VAL A 886 -2.04 -0.22 24.65
C VAL A 886 -1.59 1.17 24.21
N GLY A 887 -1.33 1.34 22.91
CA GLY A 887 -0.91 2.63 22.35
C GLY A 887 -1.60 3.01 21.06
N VAL A 888 -1.83 4.31 20.87
CA VAL A 888 -2.45 4.88 19.65
C VAL A 888 -1.52 5.89 18.99
N VAL A 889 -1.29 5.71 17.69
CA VAL A 889 -0.65 6.70 16.80
C VAL A 889 -1.73 7.39 15.98
N SER A 890 -1.78 8.73 15.95
CA SER A 890 -2.75 9.47 15.13
C SER A 890 -2.23 10.81 14.60
N MET A 891 -2.79 11.26 13.47
CA MET A 891 -2.42 12.52 12.83
C MET A 891 -3.54 13.10 11.96
N CYS A 892 -3.57 14.43 11.91
CA CYS A 892 -4.19 15.18 10.83
C CYS A 892 -3.47 14.91 9.51
N VAL A 893 -4.18 15.05 8.39
CA VAL A 893 -3.69 14.78 7.05
C VAL A 893 -4.17 15.88 6.13
N GLY A 894 -3.25 16.51 5.40
CA GLY A 894 -3.55 17.56 4.43
C GLY A 894 -4.62 17.14 3.41
N THR A 895 -5.30 18.14 2.84
CA THR A 895 -6.50 17.99 1.99
C THR A 895 -7.73 17.37 2.68
N GLY A 896 -7.85 17.53 4.01
CA GLY A 896 -9.09 17.21 4.74
C GLY A 896 -9.22 15.75 5.15
N MET A 897 -8.23 15.19 5.86
CA MET A 897 -8.26 13.80 6.33
C MET A 897 -7.72 13.63 7.75
N GLY A 898 -8.04 12.48 8.36
CA GLY A 898 -7.43 11.99 9.58
C GLY A 898 -7.08 10.51 9.50
N MET A 899 -6.05 10.08 10.23
CA MET A 899 -5.70 8.66 10.40
C MET A 899 -5.36 8.34 11.85
N ALA A 900 -5.75 7.14 12.31
CA ALA A 900 -5.35 6.59 13.59
C ALA A 900 -5.03 5.09 13.45
N GLY A 901 -4.04 4.60 14.19
CA GLY A 901 -3.66 3.18 14.28
C GLY A 901 -3.38 2.78 15.73
N LEU A 902 -3.82 1.57 16.11
CA LEU A 902 -3.65 1.02 17.46
C LEU A 902 -2.64 -0.14 17.45
N PHE A 903 -1.77 -0.10 18.44
CA PHE A 903 -0.69 -1.05 18.67
C PHE A 903 -0.77 -1.58 20.10
N VAL A 904 -0.29 -2.80 20.29
CA VAL A 904 -0.14 -3.44 21.61
C VAL A 904 1.32 -3.84 21.77
N ARG A 905 1.96 -3.45 22.88
CA ARG A 905 3.28 -3.95 23.29
C ARG A 905 3.15 -5.37 23.81
N GLU A 906 4.19 -6.19 23.61
CA GLU A 906 4.28 -7.56 24.11
C GLU A 906 5.48 -7.85 25.00
#